data_AF-A0A238V6V1-F1
#
_entry.id   AF-A0A238V6V1-F1
#
_cell.length_a   1.000
_cell.length_b   1.000
_cell.length_c   1.000
_cell.angle_alpha   90.00
_cell.angle_beta   90.00
_cell.angle_gamma   90.00
#
_symmetry.space_group_name_H-M   'P 1'
#
loop_
_entity.id
_entity.type
_entity.pdbx_description
1 polymer ?
#
loop_
_entity_poly.entity_id
_entity_poly.type
_entity_poly.pdbx_seq_one_letter_code
_entity_poly.pdbx_strand_id
1 'polypeptide(L)'
;MKISYLFIISLLSFFSVNAQQYRFKDASLSSKERAEDLISRLTLEEKAALMCDQSDPIPRLGIKKFNWWSEALHGYANNDNVTVFPEPIGMAASFDDQLLYTVFNAVSDEARAKYNQWIKNGNENKRFLSLSVWTPNVNIFRDPRWGRGQETYGEDPYLTSRMGISVVRGLQGPADAKYRKLLACAKHFAVHSGPEWSRHELNLNNVDPRELYETYLPAFKALVQDADVRQVMCAYQRLDDEPCCSNTRLLQRILRDEWGYKYMVVSDCGAVTDFYTTHKVSSDATHAASKAVLAGTDVECVWEKYPFKNLPEAVEKDLIKEADINKSLLRVLTGRFDLGEMDDDAIVPWAQIPASVLNSKEHQQLALEMAQKSMTLLQNKNNILPLNKNINKVAVIGPNADNEPMLWGNYNGTPVKTITIKNGIESKITQNKMVYDKACDLVEDKVNQSYFDQISFEGKKGMKATYWNNPNREGNSVVSQQILNPIKMTTAGQHEFASGVKLEGFSAKYETEFLAKENDSLVFKTGVTGAFELLVNGKSITKYNNWRTVPGKIAFAVEAGKKYKIEILYAQSNNWQANLEFDFGKEHDLDFGALIQKLKGIDTVIFVGGLSTLLEGEEMPVSFPGFKGGDRTNIELPAVQRKCLQELKAAGKKVVFVNCSGSAIAFTPETTSCDAILQAWYPGESGGQAVADVLFGDYNPGGKLPVSFYKNSDILGDFEDYSMKGRTYRYTTNVLFPFGFGLSYSKFQIGTANLSKTKIKSNENTQLNFLIKNISKREGTEIVQVYVRKVNDKDGPLKSLKAFKRINLKAGEKQDVTIDLPSASFEFYDASTRGINITSGEYEVYYGTSSDAKDLKMTKVFVQ
;
A
#
# COMPACT_ATOMS: atom_id res chain seq x y z
N MET A 1 41.99 -84.10 -39.10
CA MET A 1 42.58 -84.33 -37.76
C MET A 1 42.71 -82.97 -37.08
N LYS A 2 41.88 -82.73 -36.04
CA LYS A 2 41.77 -81.57 -35.11
C LYS A 2 42.02 -80.15 -35.66
N ILE A 3 40.92 -79.41 -35.89
CA ILE A 3 40.90 -77.95 -36.07
C ILE A 3 40.21 -77.32 -34.84
N SER A 4 40.81 -76.25 -34.36
CA SER A 4 40.67 -75.59 -33.06
C SER A 4 39.29 -74.97 -32.77
N TYR A 5 38.88 -75.05 -31.50
CA TYR A 5 37.75 -74.31 -30.92
C TYR A 5 38.17 -72.86 -30.67
N LEU A 6 37.45 -71.90 -31.26
CA LEU A 6 37.47 -70.48 -30.88
C LEU A 6 36.30 -70.23 -29.92
N PHE A 7 36.58 -69.90 -28.67
CA PHE A 7 35.60 -69.35 -27.72
C PHE A 7 35.80 -67.83 -27.70
N ILE A 8 34.80 -67.08 -28.17
CA ILE A 8 34.74 -65.62 -28.08
C ILE A 8 34.03 -65.27 -26.77
N ILE A 9 34.76 -64.68 -25.81
CA ILE A 9 34.19 -64.02 -24.63
C ILE A 9 34.01 -62.54 -25.01
N SER A 10 32.76 -62.11 -25.11
CA SER A 10 32.38 -60.69 -25.26
C SER A 10 32.41 -60.01 -23.90
N LEU A 11 33.37 -59.09 -23.70
CA LEU A 11 33.39 -58.14 -22.59
C LEU A 11 32.48 -56.95 -22.97
N LEU A 12 31.23 -56.95 -22.50
CA LEU A 12 30.36 -55.77 -22.55
C LEU A 12 30.84 -54.78 -21.47
N SER A 13 31.63 -53.79 -21.90
CA SER A 13 31.94 -52.61 -21.09
C SER A 13 30.70 -51.71 -21.08
N PHE A 14 29.96 -51.72 -19.96
CA PHE A 14 28.95 -50.71 -19.69
C PHE A 14 29.65 -49.37 -19.44
N PHE A 15 29.78 -48.54 -20.49
CA PHE A 15 29.99 -47.11 -20.30
C PHE A 15 28.68 -46.53 -19.74
N SER A 16 28.60 -46.34 -18.43
CA SER A 16 27.64 -45.43 -17.84
C SER A 16 27.95 -44.03 -18.37
N VAL A 17 27.18 -43.59 -19.36
CA VAL A 17 27.15 -42.18 -19.76
C VAL A 17 26.54 -41.42 -18.59
N ASN A 18 27.38 -41.00 -17.63
CA ASN A 18 26.99 -39.96 -16.70
C ASN A 18 26.75 -38.71 -17.55
N ALA A 19 25.48 -38.38 -17.79
CA ALA A 19 25.10 -37.10 -18.36
C ALA A 19 25.77 -36.03 -17.50
N GLN A 20 26.65 -35.23 -18.11
CA GLN A 20 27.39 -34.18 -17.40
C GLN A 20 26.37 -33.24 -16.75
N GLN A 21 26.28 -33.28 -15.42
CA GLN A 21 25.37 -32.44 -14.67
C GLN A 21 25.76 -30.97 -14.91
N TYR A 22 24.83 -30.15 -15.38
CA TYR A 22 25.09 -28.73 -15.60
C TYR A 22 25.51 -28.06 -14.29
N ARG A 23 26.55 -27.21 -14.33
CA ARG A 23 27.07 -26.55 -13.11
C ARG A 23 26.01 -25.68 -12.45
N PHE A 24 25.12 -25.03 -13.22
CA PHE A 24 24.01 -24.27 -12.64
C PHE A 24 23.02 -25.13 -11.82
N LYS A 25 23.07 -26.46 -11.91
CA LYS A 25 22.27 -27.39 -11.09
C LYS A 25 23.00 -27.89 -9.84
N ASP A 26 24.25 -27.48 -9.61
CA ASP A 26 25.02 -27.84 -8.42
C ASP A 26 24.76 -26.82 -7.29
N ALA A 27 23.97 -27.22 -6.30
CA ALA A 27 23.60 -26.38 -5.16
C ALA A 27 24.76 -26.14 -4.16
N SER A 28 25.94 -26.73 -4.37
CA SER A 28 27.15 -26.44 -3.58
C SER A 28 27.90 -25.20 -4.07
N LEU A 29 27.70 -24.79 -5.32
CA LEU A 29 28.26 -23.58 -5.90
C LEU A 29 27.50 -22.34 -5.44
N SER A 30 28.15 -21.18 -5.50
CA SER A 30 27.49 -19.91 -5.20
C SER A 30 26.42 -19.56 -6.24
N SER A 31 25.40 -18.81 -5.85
CA SER A 31 24.35 -18.29 -6.75
C SER A 31 24.94 -17.59 -7.98
N LYS A 32 26.05 -16.86 -7.80
CA LYS A 32 26.75 -16.15 -8.88
C LYS A 32 27.38 -17.12 -9.89
N GLU A 33 28.14 -18.11 -9.43
CA GLU A 33 28.78 -19.09 -10.32
C GLU A 33 27.74 -19.88 -11.13
N ARG A 34 26.61 -20.21 -10.50
CA ARG A 34 25.48 -20.89 -11.16
C ARG A 34 24.81 -20.00 -12.21
N ALA A 35 24.62 -18.71 -11.89
CA ALA A 35 24.09 -17.73 -12.83
C ALA A 35 25.02 -17.53 -14.03
N GLU A 36 26.34 -17.43 -13.82
CA GLU A 36 27.32 -17.31 -14.91
C GLU A 36 27.29 -18.52 -15.86
N ASP A 37 27.26 -19.74 -15.34
CA ASP A 37 27.13 -20.96 -16.16
C ASP A 37 25.81 -20.99 -16.93
N LEU A 38 24.69 -20.61 -16.31
CA LEU A 38 23.40 -20.54 -16.98
C LEU A 38 23.40 -19.49 -18.11
N ILE A 39 23.95 -18.30 -17.87
CA ILE A 39 24.02 -17.23 -18.87
C ILE A 39 24.83 -17.64 -20.10
N SER A 40 25.94 -18.36 -19.93
CA SER A 40 26.75 -18.82 -21.06
C SER A 40 26.04 -19.83 -21.97
N ARG A 41 24.91 -20.39 -21.50
CA ARG A 41 24.14 -21.42 -22.22
C ARG A 41 22.91 -20.87 -22.90
N LEU A 42 22.48 -19.65 -22.58
CA LEU A 42 21.25 -19.03 -23.10
C LEU A 42 21.48 -18.33 -24.44
N THR A 43 20.48 -18.37 -25.33
CA THR A 43 20.45 -17.50 -26.52
C THR A 43 20.08 -16.07 -26.13
N LEU A 44 20.28 -15.11 -27.03
CA LEU A 44 19.96 -13.72 -26.77
C LEU A 44 18.47 -13.48 -26.49
N GLU A 45 17.59 -14.21 -27.20
CA GLU A 45 16.14 -14.15 -27.02
C GLU A 45 15.72 -14.69 -25.65
N GLU A 46 16.32 -15.80 -25.22
CA GLU A 46 16.04 -16.37 -23.91
C GLU A 46 16.54 -15.46 -22.78
N LYS A 47 17.68 -14.78 -22.97
CA LYS A 47 18.17 -13.77 -22.03
C LYS A 47 17.18 -12.63 -21.86
N ALA A 48 16.69 -12.09 -22.97
CA ALA A 48 15.68 -11.02 -22.97
C ALA A 48 14.38 -11.46 -22.29
N ALA A 49 13.89 -12.67 -22.58
CA ALA A 49 12.66 -13.21 -22.00
C ALA A 49 12.74 -13.42 -20.48
N LEU A 50 13.94 -13.74 -19.95
CA LEU A 50 14.16 -13.88 -18.50
C LEU A 50 14.25 -12.55 -17.75
N MET A 51 14.37 -11.42 -18.45
CA MET A 51 14.38 -10.06 -17.87
C MET A 51 12.98 -9.41 -17.83
N CYS A 52 11.93 -10.16 -18.15
CA CYS A 52 10.53 -9.71 -18.00
C CYS A 52 9.97 -10.12 -16.62
N ASP A 53 9.07 -9.33 -16.04
CA ASP A 53 8.43 -9.64 -14.75
C ASP A 53 7.72 -11.00 -14.80
N GLN A 54 7.16 -11.35 -15.95
CA GLN A 54 6.84 -12.72 -16.33
C GLN A 54 8.02 -13.31 -17.11
N SER A 55 8.93 -13.98 -16.40
CA SER A 55 10.05 -14.67 -17.00
C SER A 55 9.58 -15.97 -17.65
N ASP A 56 9.74 -16.07 -18.98
CA ASP A 56 9.33 -17.24 -19.75
C ASP A 56 10.15 -18.49 -19.36
N PRO A 57 9.56 -19.70 -19.40
CA PRO A 57 10.30 -20.93 -19.16
C PRO A 57 11.31 -21.20 -20.29
N ILE A 58 12.43 -21.86 -19.96
CA ILE A 58 13.42 -22.36 -20.93
C ILE A 58 13.46 -23.91 -20.86
N PRO A 59 12.56 -24.62 -21.59
CA PRO A 59 12.40 -26.07 -21.44
C PRO A 59 13.68 -26.88 -21.71
N ARG A 60 14.48 -26.47 -22.71
CA ARG A 60 15.71 -27.18 -23.09
C ARG A 60 16.78 -27.21 -21.98
N LEU A 61 16.72 -26.24 -21.06
CA LEU A 61 17.60 -26.17 -19.88
C LEU A 61 16.88 -26.57 -18.58
N GLY A 62 15.57 -26.83 -18.64
CA GLY A 62 14.73 -27.13 -17.49
C GLY A 62 14.47 -25.93 -16.57
N ILE A 63 14.57 -24.70 -17.08
CA ILE A 63 14.26 -23.49 -16.31
C ILE A 63 12.75 -23.26 -16.33
N LYS A 64 12.15 -23.22 -15.14
CA LYS A 64 10.71 -22.98 -14.97
C LYS A 64 10.36 -21.51 -15.15
N LYS A 65 9.08 -21.25 -15.48
CA LYS A 65 8.48 -19.92 -15.45
C LYS A 65 8.66 -19.31 -14.05
N PHE A 66 8.94 -18.01 -13.99
CA PHE A 66 9.04 -17.27 -12.74
C PHE A 66 8.31 -15.94 -12.86
N ASN A 67 7.67 -15.50 -11.78
CA ASN A 67 7.06 -14.18 -11.71
C ASN A 67 7.75 -13.30 -10.68
N TRP A 68 8.10 -12.07 -11.05
CA TRP A 68 8.75 -11.11 -10.17
C TRP A 68 7.78 -10.28 -9.32
N TRP A 69 6.49 -10.38 -9.57
CA TRP A 69 5.48 -9.55 -8.92
C TRP A 69 4.55 -10.36 -8.02
N SER A 70 4.77 -10.20 -6.71
CA SER A 70 3.76 -10.34 -5.67
C SER A 70 3.80 -9.09 -4.79
N GLU A 71 2.80 -8.90 -3.93
CA GLU A 71 2.70 -7.73 -3.06
C GLU A 71 2.47 -8.19 -1.62
N ALA A 72 3.14 -7.53 -0.68
CA ALA A 72 3.16 -7.91 0.72
C ALA A 72 2.96 -6.72 1.67
N LEU A 73 2.36 -5.62 1.18
CA LEU A 73 2.36 -4.29 1.81
C LEU A 73 1.95 -4.27 3.29
N HIS A 74 0.95 -5.06 3.67
CA HIS A 74 0.50 -5.23 5.06
C HIS A 74 -0.21 -6.59 5.26
N GLY A 75 0.35 -7.63 4.64
CA GLY A 75 -0.28 -8.94 4.44
C GLY A 75 0.04 -9.44 3.03
N TYR A 76 -0.13 -10.74 2.76
CA TYR A 76 0.16 -11.27 1.42
C TYR A 76 -1.01 -10.98 0.45
N ALA A 77 -0.86 -9.94 -0.36
CA ALA A 77 -1.93 -9.35 -1.15
C ALA A 77 -2.51 -10.33 -2.19
N ASN A 78 -3.77 -10.12 -2.59
CA ASN A 78 -4.43 -10.86 -3.67
C ASN A 78 -4.52 -12.40 -3.48
N ASN A 79 -4.34 -12.86 -2.23
CA ASN A 79 -4.48 -14.26 -1.84
C ASN A 79 -5.57 -14.39 -0.76
N ASP A 80 -6.24 -15.53 -0.71
CA ASP A 80 -7.29 -15.84 0.27
C ASP A 80 -6.71 -16.47 1.54
N ASN A 81 -7.47 -16.50 2.64
CA ASN A 81 -7.07 -17.15 3.89
C ASN A 81 -5.70 -16.69 4.43
N VAL A 82 -5.41 -15.39 4.34
CA VAL A 82 -4.16 -14.76 4.81
C VAL A 82 -4.48 -13.63 5.78
N THR A 83 -3.56 -13.35 6.67
CA THR A 83 -3.71 -12.28 7.67
C THR A 83 -3.62 -10.91 7.01
N VAL A 84 -4.56 -10.02 7.34
CA VAL A 84 -4.53 -8.60 6.93
C VAL A 84 -4.22 -7.72 8.14
N PHE A 85 -3.03 -7.12 8.14
CA PHE A 85 -2.56 -6.17 9.14
C PHE A 85 -3.01 -4.74 8.82
N PRO A 86 -2.90 -3.77 9.75
CA PRO A 86 -3.14 -2.37 9.43
C PRO A 86 -2.27 -1.88 8.26
N GLU A 87 -2.75 -0.91 7.49
CA GLU A 87 -1.95 -0.25 6.44
C GLU A 87 -0.64 0.35 6.99
N PRO A 88 0.43 0.49 6.18
CA PRO A 88 1.75 0.97 6.62
C PRO A 88 1.70 2.26 7.43
N ILE A 89 0.86 3.23 7.05
CA ILE A 89 0.73 4.48 7.80
C ILE A 89 0.18 4.24 9.21
N GLY A 90 -0.76 3.30 9.36
CA GLY A 90 -1.29 2.87 10.64
C GLY A 90 -0.22 2.16 11.45
N MET A 91 0.52 1.22 10.86
CA MET A 91 1.62 0.53 11.54
C MET A 91 2.72 1.50 11.98
N ALA A 92 3.04 2.53 11.18
CA ALA A 92 4.00 3.57 11.53
C ALA A 92 3.56 4.36 12.77
N ALA A 93 2.24 4.57 12.94
CA ALA A 93 1.69 5.26 14.11
C ALA A 93 1.97 4.53 15.44
N SER A 94 2.35 3.25 15.40
CA SER A 94 2.79 2.51 16.59
C SER A 94 4.16 2.94 17.12
N PHE A 95 5.02 3.52 16.26
CA PHE A 95 6.44 3.75 16.52
C PHE A 95 7.12 2.51 17.15
N ASP A 96 6.77 1.32 16.63
CA ASP A 96 7.26 0.02 17.11
C ASP A 96 7.86 -0.77 15.93
N ASP A 97 9.08 -0.41 15.55
CA ASP A 97 9.83 -1.05 14.46
C ASP A 97 10.12 -2.53 14.76
N GLN A 98 10.22 -2.92 16.03
CA GLN A 98 10.38 -4.30 16.44
C GLN A 98 9.10 -5.12 16.22
N LEU A 99 7.92 -4.60 16.57
CA LEU A 99 6.66 -5.26 16.25
C LEU A 99 6.45 -5.36 14.74
N LEU A 100 6.85 -4.33 13.99
CA LEU A 100 6.77 -4.34 12.54
C LEU A 100 7.62 -5.47 11.94
N TYR A 101 8.82 -5.71 12.47
CA TYR A 101 9.64 -6.87 12.06
C TYR A 101 8.89 -8.18 12.28
N THR A 102 8.24 -8.35 13.44
CA THR A 102 7.46 -9.56 13.76
C THR A 102 6.28 -9.73 12.79
N VAL A 103 5.57 -8.64 12.46
CA VAL A 103 4.50 -8.63 11.44
C VAL A 103 5.03 -9.13 10.11
N PHE A 104 6.12 -8.55 9.58
CA PHE A 104 6.62 -8.93 8.26
C PHE A 104 7.31 -10.29 8.22
N ASN A 105 7.79 -10.80 9.35
CA ASN A 105 8.20 -12.20 9.45
C ASN A 105 6.99 -13.16 9.33
N ALA A 106 5.86 -12.84 9.96
CA ALA A 106 4.62 -13.59 9.79
C ALA A 106 4.09 -13.50 8.35
N VAL A 107 4.09 -12.31 7.75
CA VAL A 107 3.71 -12.12 6.33
C VAL A 107 4.55 -12.99 5.41
N SER A 108 5.87 -13.06 5.62
CA SER A 108 6.73 -13.90 4.78
C SER A 108 6.58 -15.39 5.04
N ASP A 109 6.17 -15.81 6.24
CA ASP A 109 5.77 -17.20 6.51
C ASP A 109 4.51 -17.57 5.71
N GLU A 110 3.50 -16.70 5.72
CA GLU A 110 2.26 -16.95 4.98
C GLU A 110 2.46 -16.94 3.46
N ALA A 111 3.29 -16.02 2.94
CA ALA A 111 3.64 -15.99 1.51
C ALA A 111 4.34 -17.29 1.08
N ARG A 112 5.30 -17.79 1.87
CA ARG A 112 5.94 -19.09 1.63
C ARG A 112 4.95 -20.25 1.73
N ALA A 113 4.08 -20.26 2.73
CA ALA A 113 3.06 -21.30 2.86
C ALA A 113 2.12 -21.36 1.65
N LYS A 114 1.64 -20.21 1.15
CA LYS A 114 0.83 -20.12 -0.08
C LYS A 114 1.60 -20.60 -1.31
N TYR A 115 2.84 -20.14 -1.47
CA TYR A 115 3.70 -20.56 -2.58
C TYR A 115 3.94 -22.07 -2.55
N ASN A 116 4.33 -22.62 -1.40
CA ASN A 116 4.60 -24.05 -1.23
C ASN A 116 3.36 -24.89 -1.52
N GLN A 117 2.18 -24.49 -1.04
CA GLN A 117 0.91 -25.17 -1.33
C GLN A 117 0.60 -25.15 -2.83
N TRP A 118 0.78 -24.00 -3.49
CA TRP A 118 0.52 -23.82 -4.91
C TRP A 118 1.42 -24.72 -5.78
N ILE A 119 2.73 -24.71 -5.51
CA ILE A 119 3.71 -25.52 -6.27
C ILE A 119 3.55 -27.02 -5.99
N LYS A 120 3.29 -27.44 -4.73
CA LYS A 120 3.05 -28.86 -4.39
C LYS A 120 1.82 -29.45 -5.09
N ASN A 121 0.85 -28.62 -5.46
CA ASN A 121 -0.31 -29.01 -6.25
C ASN A 121 -0.01 -29.13 -7.76
N GLY A 122 1.25 -29.02 -8.18
CA GLY A 122 1.68 -29.16 -9.58
C GLY A 122 1.48 -27.92 -10.43
N ASN A 123 1.20 -26.75 -9.82
CA ASN A 123 1.00 -25.51 -10.56
C ASN A 123 2.33 -24.78 -10.84
N GLU A 124 2.34 -23.93 -11.86
CA GLU A 124 3.47 -23.06 -12.19
C GLU A 124 3.44 -21.75 -11.39
N ASN A 125 4.60 -21.14 -11.15
CA ASN A 125 4.71 -19.81 -10.57
C ASN A 125 3.89 -18.77 -11.39
N LYS A 126 3.15 -17.91 -10.70
CA LYS A 126 2.27 -16.90 -11.31
C LYS A 126 2.35 -15.54 -10.61
N ARG A 127 1.89 -14.51 -11.32
CA ARG A 127 1.73 -13.15 -10.77
C ARG A 127 0.83 -13.19 -9.53
N PHE A 128 1.20 -12.38 -8.54
CA PHE A 128 0.59 -12.32 -7.20
C PHE A 128 0.69 -13.61 -6.37
N LEU A 129 1.43 -14.62 -6.84
CA LEU A 129 1.72 -15.83 -6.07
C LEU A 129 3.16 -16.31 -6.37
N SER A 130 4.14 -15.53 -5.93
CA SER A 130 5.57 -15.76 -6.14
C SER A 130 6.41 -15.33 -4.92
N LEU A 131 7.71 -15.59 -4.98
CA LEU A 131 8.66 -15.34 -3.90
C LEU A 131 9.37 -13.98 -3.97
N SER A 132 9.10 -13.22 -5.03
CA SER A 132 9.51 -11.82 -5.17
C SER A 132 8.33 -10.94 -4.79
N VAL A 133 8.51 -10.09 -3.76
CA VAL A 133 7.47 -9.18 -3.26
C VAL A 133 7.90 -7.73 -3.41
N TRP A 134 7.05 -6.91 -4.00
CA TRP A 134 7.35 -5.50 -4.24
C TRP A 134 6.99 -4.61 -3.05
N THR A 135 7.66 -4.87 -1.94
CA THR A 135 7.41 -4.25 -0.63
C THR A 135 8.75 -4.06 0.10
N PRO A 136 8.99 -2.94 0.83
CA PRO A 136 8.07 -1.84 1.17
C PRO A 136 8.06 -0.64 0.22
N ASN A 137 6.95 0.11 0.25
CA ASN A 137 6.91 1.50 -0.20
C ASN A 137 7.47 2.43 0.90
N VAL A 138 8.58 3.11 0.59
CA VAL A 138 9.32 3.99 1.53
C VAL A 138 9.42 5.43 1.02
N ASN A 139 8.53 5.81 0.09
CA ASN A 139 8.39 7.19 -0.31
C ASN A 139 7.89 8.07 0.86
N ILE A 140 8.19 9.36 0.81
CA ILE A 140 7.80 10.30 1.86
C ILE A 140 6.38 10.81 1.60
N PHE A 141 5.52 10.74 2.61
CA PHE A 141 4.17 11.33 2.57
C PHE A 141 4.26 12.85 2.72
N ARG A 142 4.68 13.52 1.65
CA ARG A 142 4.97 14.95 1.62
C ARG A 142 3.73 15.83 1.64
N ASP A 143 2.76 15.50 0.80
CA ASP A 143 1.55 16.30 0.60
C ASP A 143 0.34 15.48 1.05
N PRO A 144 -0.48 15.97 2.00
CA PRO A 144 -1.61 15.24 2.59
C PRO A 144 -2.75 14.89 1.61
N ARG A 145 -2.65 15.36 0.36
CA ARG A 145 -3.56 15.03 -0.73
C ARG A 145 -3.21 13.72 -1.45
N TRP A 146 -2.02 13.17 -1.23
CA TRP A 146 -1.54 12.02 -1.98
C TRP A 146 -2.27 10.73 -1.68
N GLY A 147 -2.87 10.12 -2.70
CA GLY A 147 -3.70 8.93 -2.60
C GLY A 147 -2.97 7.69 -2.07
N ARG A 148 -1.66 7.58 -2.33
CA ARG A 148 -0.82 6.47 -1.86
C ARG A 148 -0.08 6.78 -0.56
N GLY A 149 -0.35 7.92 0.08
CA GLY A 149 0.29 8.26 1.36
C GLY A 149 0.04 7.19 2.44
N GLN A 150 -1.09 6.50 2.36
CA GLN A 150 -1.45 5.37 3.23
C GLN A 150 -0.47 4.20 3.15
N GLU A 151 0.15 4.01 1.99
CA GLU A 151 1.03 2.87 1.66
C GLU A 151 2.45 3.09 2.20
N THR A 152 2.71 4.24 2.84
CA THR A 152 4.02 4.65 3.32
C THR A 152 4.04 4.74 4.85
N TYR A 153 5.24 4.91 5.42
CA TYR A 153 5.41 5.05 6.86
C TYR A 153 5.36 6.52 7.36
N GLY A 154 4.94 7.45 6.50
CA GLY A 154 4.66 8.83 6.86
C GLY A 154 5.63 9.87 6.30
N GLU A 155 5.70 11.03 6.96
CA GLU A 155 6.41 12.20 6.42
C GLU A 155 7.87 12.31 6.87
N ASP A 156 8.31 11.46 7.79
CA ASP A 156 9.63 11.53 8.41
C ASP A 156 10.61 10.49 7.84
N PRO A 157 11.77 10.91 7.30
CA PRO A 157 12.72 9.97 6.72
C PRO A 157 13.32 8.99 7.72
N TYR A 158 13.54 9.38 8.98
CA TYR A 158 14.12 8.48 9.98
C TYR A 158 13.12 7.40 10.40
N LEU A 159 11.87 7.78 10.68
CA LEU A 159 10.80 6.82 10.96
C LEU A 159 10.64 5.85 9.79
N THR A 160 10.56 6.35 8.57
CA THR A 160 10.43 5.52 7.36
C THR A 160 11.64 4.60 7.15
N SER A 161 12.88 5.05 7.41
CA SER A 161 14.07 4.20 7.42
C SER A 161 13.95 3.06 8.42
N ARG A 162 13.57 3.35 9.68
CA ARG A 162 13.44 2.34 10.74
C ARG A 162 12.39 1.29 10.39
N MET A 163 11.22 1.74 9.94
CA MET A 163 10.13 0.85 9.55
C MET A 163 10.51 -0.01 8.33
N GLY A 164 11.07 0.60 7.29
CA GLY A 164 11.46 -0.11 6.08
C GLY A 164 12.60 -1.13 6.31
N ILE A 165 13.56 -0.84 7.20
CA ILE A 165 14.58 -1.83 7.61
C ILE A 165 13.91 -3.07 8.23
N SER A 166 12.96 -2.86 9.14
CA SER A 166 12.23 -3.95 9.79
C SER A 166 11.46 -4.80 8.79
N VAL A 167 10.81 -4.16 7.81
CA VAL A 167 10.08 -4.84 6.74
C VAL A 167 11.00 -5.70 5.89
N VAL A 168 12.10 -5.12 5.37
CA VAL A 168 13.05 -5.85 4.53
C VAL A 168 13.61 -7.06 5.27
N ARG A 169 14.01 -6.90 6.54
CA ARG A 169 14.54 -8.01 7.34
C ARG A 169 13.49 -9.08 7.63
N GLY A 170 12.25 -8.70 7.94
CA GLY A 170 11.14 -9.63 8.16
C GLY A 170 10.77 -10.42 6.90
N LEU A 171 10.83 -9.78 5.73
CA LEU A 171 10.53 -10.42 4.45
C LEU A 171 11.65 -11.36 3.97
N GLN A 172 12.92 -10.94 4.12
CA GLN A 172 14.06 -11.66 3.54
C GLN A 172 14.59 -12.80 4.44
N GLY A 173 14.26 -12.79 5.73
CA GLY A 173 14.81 -13.70 6.72
C GLY A 173 16.25 -13.33 7.14
N PRO A 174 16.90 -14.18 7.96
CA PRO A 174 18.22 -13.90 8.53
C PRO A 174 19.30 -13.59 7.48
N ALA A 175 20.17 -12.63 7.76
CA ALA A 175 21.18 -12.15 6.80
C ALA A 175 22.19 -13.24 6.37
N ASP A 176 22.47 -14.20 7.25
CA ASP A 176 23.40 -15.31 7.09
C ASP A 176 22.75 -16.59 6.50
N ALA A 177 21.44 -16.59 6.28
CA ALA A 177 20.76 -17.71 5.64
C ALA A 177 21.25 -17.93 4.21
N LYS A 178 21.53 -19.20 3.86
CA LYS A 178 21.90 -19.60 2.48
C LYS A 178 20.87 -19.16 1.45
N TYR A 179 19.58 -19.31 1.79
CA TYR A 179 18.45 -18.91 0.96
C TYR A 179 17.68 -17.76 1.59
N ARG A 180 17.28 -16.78 0.78
CA ARG A 180 16.34 -15.73 1.14
C ARG A 180 14.93 -16.29 1.26
N LYS A 181 14.21 -15.88 2.30
CA LYS A 181 12.82 -16.29 2.51
C LYS A 181 11.94 -15.71 1.40
N LEU A 182 12.01 -14.41 1.18
CA LEU A 182 11.48 -13.70 0.01
C LEU A 182 12.51 -12.68 -0.48
N LEU A 183 12.29 -12.09 -1.66
CA LEU A 183 13.02 -10.90 -2.11
C LEU A 183 12.16 -9.67 -1.85
N ALA A 184 12.59 -8.78 -0.94
CA ALA A 184 11.94 -7.50 -0.69
C ALA A 184 12.36 -6.45 -1.73
N CYS A 185 11.54 -5.42 -1.93
CA CYS A 185 11.76 -4.36 -2.90
C CYS A 185 11.53 -2.97 -2.31
N ALA A 186 12.56 -2.14 -2.25
CA ALA A 186 12.40 -0.74 -1.87
C ALA A 186 11.79 0.04 -3.06
N LYS A 187 10.61 0.63 -2.86
CA LYS A 187 9.92 1.39 -3.91
C LYS A 187 9.36 2.73 -3.43
N HIS A 188 9.14 3.70 -4.31
CA HIS A 188 9.52 3.79 -5.73
C HIS A 188 10.68 4.79 -5.86
N PHE A 189 11.82 4.32 -6.37
CA PHE A 189 13.09 5.00 -6.41
C PHE A 189 13.19 5.95 -7.62
N ALA A 190 13.20 7.26 -7.44
CA ALA A 190 13.01 7.99 -6.18
C ALA A 190 12.07 9.18 -6.38
N VAL A 191 11.74 9.88 -5.30
CA VAL A 191 10.96 11.13 -5.36
C VAL A 191 9.52 10.91 -5.90
N HIS A 192 8.96 9.72 -5.70
CA HIS A 192 7.58 9.40 -6.05
C HIS A 192 6.65 9.69 -4.86
N SER A 193 6.26 10.96 -4.70
CA SER A 193 5.48 11.43 -3.54
C SER A 193 4.23 12.20 -3.98
N GLY A 194 3.56 11.70 -5.02
CA GLY A 194 2.37 12.28 -5.63
C GLY A 194 2.62 13.54 -6.46
N PRO A 195 1.64 13.99 -7.25
CA PRO A 195 0.33 13.36 -7.41
C PRO A 195 0.39 12.12 -8.32
N GLU A 196 -0.55 11.20 -8.13
CA GLU A 196 -0.75 10.02 -8.96
C GLU A 196 -1.19 10.39 -10.38
N TRP A 197 -2.03 11.40 -10.55
CA TRP A 197 -2.61 11.72 -11.86
C TRP A 197 -1.58 12.14 -12.93
N SER A 198 -0.38 12.59 -12.55
CA SER A 198 0.66 13.04 -13.50
C SER A 198 1.92 12.17 -13.47
N ARG A 199 1.93 11.07 -12.70
CA ARG A 199 3.11 10.22 -12.49
C ARG A 199 3.80 9.72 -13.77
N HIS A 200 3.03 9.49 -14.84
CA HIS A 200 3.51 8.98 -16.14
C HIS A 200 4.06 10.06 -17.08
N GLU A 201 3.97 11.35 -16.72
CA GLU A 201 4.35 12.48 -17.58
C GLU A 201 5.21 13.53 -16.86
N LEU A 202 5.08 13.60 -15.53
CA LEU A 202 5.70 14.60 -14.68
C LEU A 202 7.23 14.56 -14.82
N ASN A 203 7.81 15.75 -14.89
CA ASN A 203 9.25 15.95 -14.91
C ASN A 203 9.65 16.92 -13.80
N LEU A 204 10.36 16.39 -12.81
CA LEU A 204 10.85 17.13 -11.66
C LEU A 204 12.25 17.65 -11.98
N ASN A 205 12.39 18.93 -12.31
CA ASN A 205 13.67 19.53 -12.73
C ASN A 205 14.23 20.56 -11.73
N ASN A 206 13.60 20.69 -10.57
CA ASN A 206 13.91 21.71 -9.57
C ASN A 206 13.87 21.18 -8.13
N VAL A 207 14.06 19.87 -7.93
CA VAL A 207 14.13 19.28 -6.58
C VAL A 207 15.39 19.81 -5.89
N ASP A 208 15.21 20.47 -4.74
CA ASP A 208 16.33 21.02 -3.99
C ASP A 208 17.29 19.89 -3.58
N PRO A 209 18.61 20.01 -3.84
CA PRO A 209 19.58 18.98 -3.47
C PRO A 209 19.56 18.60 -1.99
N ARG A 210 19.33 19.55 -1.07
CA ARG A 210 19.16 19.27 0.36
C ARG A 210 17.94 18.40 0.60
N GLU A 211 16.80 18.72 0.01
CA GLU A 211 15.58 17.93 0.16
C GLU A 211 15.75 16.53 -0.44
N LEU A 212 16.43 16.42 -1.59
CA LEU A 212 16.78 15.12 -2.17
C LEU A 212 17.55 14.25 -1.17
N TYR A 213 18.65 14.75 -0.61
CA TYR A 213 19.54 13.98 0.25
C TYR A 213 19.08 13.84 1.70
N GLU A 214 18.32 14.79 2.25
CA GLU A 214 17.81 14.72 3.62
C GLU A 214 16.37 14.24 3.76
N THR A 215 15.58 14.21 2.68
CA THR A 215 14.16 13.83 2.73
C THR A 215 13.88 12.57 1.92
N TYR A 216 14.14 12.58 0.62
CA TYR A 216 13.64 11.52 -0.27
C TYR A 216 14.52 10.28 -0.34
N LEU A 217 15.85 10.45 -0.26
CA LEU A 217 16.81 9.35 -0.37
C LEU A 217 17.14 8.57 0.92
N PRO A 218 17.05 9.13 2.16
CA PRO A 218 17.52 8.45 3.36
C PRO A 218 16.91 7.06 3.61
N ALA A 219 15.61 6.88 3.36
CA ALA A 219 14.96 5.59 3.54
C ALA A 219 15.52 4.53 2.58
N PHE A 220 15.64 4.85 1.28
CA PHE A 220 16.25 3.95 0.30
C PHE A 220 17.71 3.63 0.65
N LYS A 221 18.51 4.63 1.05
CA LYS A 221 19.90 4.43 1.49
C LYS A 221 19.99 3.44 2.65
N ALA A 222 19.13 3.61 3.67
CA ALA A 222 19.07 2.72 4.83
C ALA A 222 18.67 1.29 4.44
N LEU A 223 17.72 1.11 3.52
CA LEU A 223 17.32 -0.22 3.06
C LEU A 223 18.44 -0.91 2.26
N VAL A 224 19.21 -0.15 1.48
CA VAL A 224 20.37 -0.66 0.74
C VAL A 224 21.52 -1.03 1.68
N GLN A 225 21.91 -0.12 2.58
CA GLN A 225 23.15 -0.27 3.37
C GLN A 225 22.93 -1.05 4.68
N ASP A 226 21.78 -0.90 5.34
CA ASP A 226 21.53 -1.46 6.67
C ASP A 226 20.63 -2.71 6.62
N ALA A 227 19.79 -2.85 5.60
CA ALA A 227 18.86 -3.97 5.46
C ALA A 227 19.21 -4.96 4.33
N ASP A 228 20.20 -4.65 3.48
CA ASP A 228 20.63 -5.48 2.35
C ASP A 228 19.43 -5.88 1.45
N VAL A 229 18.58 -4.89 1.12
CA VAL A 229 17.38 -5.10 0.29
C VAL A 229 17.77 -5.70 -1.06
N ARG A 230 16.99 -6.67 -1.54
CA ARG A 230 17.34 -7.46 -2.74
C ARG A 230 16.81 -6.86 -4.04
N GLN A 231 15.84 -5.96 -3.97
CA GLN A 231 15.27 -5.29 -5.12
C GLN A 231 15.07 -3.79 -4.84
N VAL A 232 15.18 -2.98 -5.88
CA VAL A 232 14.81 -1.56 -5.87
C VAL A 232 13.93 -1.32 -7.09
N MET A 233 12.75 -0.74 -6.91
CA MET A 233 11.87 -0.42 -8.03
C MET A 233 12.07 1.02 -8.45
N CYS A 234 12.41 1.30 -9.70
CA CYS A 234 12.50 2.66 -10.21
C CYS A 234 11.11 3.25 -10.49
N ALA A 235 10.92 4.55 -10.23
CA ALA A 235 9.64 5.24 -10.33
C ALA A 235 9.24 5.64 -11.77
N TYR A 236 7.98 6.04 -11.95
CA TYR A 236 7.39 6.47 -13.24
C TYR A 236 7.92 7.81 -13.76
N GLN A 237 7.98 8.82 -12.90
CA GLN A 237 8.24 10.20 -13.31
C GLN A 237 9.70 10.42 -13.75
N ARG A 238 9.95 11.55 -14.40
CA ARG A 238 11.30 12.03 -14.70
C ARG A 238 11.86 12.85 -13.54
N LEU A 239 13.18 12.75 -13.37
CA LEU A 239 13.98 13.62 -12.51
C LEU A 239 15.11 14.19 -13.37
N ASP A 240 15.20 15.52 -13.42
CA ASP A 240 16.17 16.26 -14.24
C ASP A 240 16.16 15.78 -15.71
N ASP A 241 14.98 15.79 -16.34
CA ASP A 241 14.72 15.41 -17.75
C ASP A 241 14.84 13.91 -18.10
N GLU A 242 15.31 13.07 -17.18
CA GLU A 242 15.49 11.63 -17.39
C GLU A 242 14.48 10.79 -16.58
N PRO A 243 13.76 9.83 -17.18
CA PRO A 243 12.89 8.90 -16.44
C PRO A 243 13.65 8.19 -15.35
N CYS A 244 13.06 8.00 -14.16
CA CYS A 244 13.78 7.36 -13.05
C CYS A 244 14.32 5.97 -13.42
N CYS A 245 13.60 5.21 -14.26
CA CYS A 245 14.03 3.91 -14.79
C CYS A 245 15.12 3.95 -15.88
N SER A 246 15.56 5.13 -16.30
CA SER A 246 16.75 5.31 -17.15
C SER A 246 17.72 6.40 -16.65
N ASN A 247 17.54 6.87 -15.40
CA ASN A 247 18.33 7.94 -14.85
C ASN A 247 19.64 7.40 -14.26
N THR A 248 20.76 7.65 -14.94
CA THR A 248 22.09 7.16 -14.52
C THR A 248 22.62 7.82 -13.23
N ARG A 249 22.19 9.05 -12.92
CA ARG A 249 22.50 9.68 -11.63
C ARG A 249 21.86 8.90 -10.48
N LEU A 250 20.60 8.48 -10.64
CA LEU A 250 19.92 7.67 -9.63
C LEU A 250 20.46 6.23 -9.60
N LEU A 251 20.39 5.52 -10.73
CA LEU A 251 20.57 4.06 -10.78
C LEU A 251 22.03 3.60 -10.81
N GLN A 252 22.96 4.38 -11.38
CA GLN A 252 24.38 4.04 -11.37
C GLN A 252 25.09 4.79 -10.25
N ARG A 253 25.14 6.12 -10.32
CA ARG A 253 25.96 6.92 -9.40
C ARG A 253 25.49 6.79 -7.95
N ILE A 254 24.25 7.16 -7.64
CA ILE A 254 23.77 7.16 -6.25
C ILE A 254 23.60 5.72 -5.75
N LEU A 255 22.81 4.92 -6.46
CA LEU A 255 22.43 3.60 -5.98
C LEU A 255 23.61 2.61 -5.97
N ARG A 256 24.40 2.53 -7.04
CA ARG A 256 25.46 1.51 -7.17
C ARG A 256 26.82 2.03 -6.74
N ASP A 257 27.27 3.19 -7.22
CA ASP A 257 28.63 3.68 -6.94
C ASP A 257 28.75 4.26 -5.52
N GLU A 258 27.80 5.10 -5.10
CA GLU A 258 27.83 5.75 -3.78
C GLU A 258 27.31 4.84 -2.66
N TRP A 259 26.24 4.07 -2.89
CA TRP A 259 25.65 3.20 -1.85
C TRP A 259 26.08 1.74 -1.91
N GLY A 260 26.71 1.29 -3.00
CA GLY A 260 27.22 -0.08 -3.15
C GLY A 260 26.15 -1.12 -3.51
N TYR A 261 25.01 -0.71 -4.08
CA TYR A 261 23.94 -1.65 -4.43
C TYR A 261 24.35 -2.63 -5.53
N LYS A 262 24.28 -3.93 -5.22
CA LYS A 262 24.77 -5.00 -6.09
C LYS A 262 23.68 -5.90 -6.69
N TYR A 263 22.43 -5.71 -6.26
CA TYR A 263 21.29 -6.53 -6.69
C TYR A 263 20.52 -5.88 -7.83
N MET A 264 19.26 -6.27 -8.01
CA MET A 264 18.47 -5.94 -9.20
C MET A 264 17.63 -4.69 -9.04
N VAL A 265 17.50 -3.93 -10.13
CA VAL A 265 16.49 -2.88 -10.26
C VAL A 265 15.34 -3.43 -11.10
N VAL A 266 14.11 -3.29 -10.60
CA VAL A 266 12.89 -3.63 -11.35
C VAL A 266 12.22 -2.33 -11.80
N SER A 267 11.58 -2.32 -12.97
CA SER A 267 10.76 -1.18 -13.36
C SER A 267 9.42 -1.20 -12.65
N ASP A 268 8.86 -0.03 -12.38
CA ASP A 268 7.42 0.05 -12.17
C ASP A 268 6.68 -0.37 -13.47
N CYS A 269 5.43 -0.81 -13.34
CA CYS A 269 4.71 -1.46 -14.42
C CYS A 269 4.29 -0.45 -15.50
N GLY A 270 4.91 -0.56 -16.68
CA GLY A 270 4.72 0.38 -17.79
C GLY A 270 5.73 1.53 -17.82
N ALA A 271 6.61 1.69 -16.81
CA ALA A 271 7.53 2.82 -16.75
C ALA A 271 8.52 2.88 -17.94
N VAL A 272 8.95 1.73 -18.48
CA VAL A 272 9.79 1.69 -19.69
C VAL A 272 8.97 2.05 -20.94
N THR A 273 7.70 1.66 -21.00
CA THR A 273 6.78 2.04 -22.08
C THR A 273 6.59 3.56 -22.13
N ASP A 274 6.47 4.20 -20.97
CA ASP A 274 6.32 5.65 -20.84
C ASP A 274 7.47 6.43 -21.53
N PHE A 275 8.65 5.83 -21.69
CA PHE A 275 9.79 6.50 -22.32
C PHE A 275 9.46 6.96 -23.74
N TYR A 276 8.67 6.21 -24.50
CA TYR A 276 8.33 6.52 -25.89
C TYR A 276 6.86 6.90 -26.11
N THR A 277 5.97 6.60 -25.17
CA THR A 277 4.53 6.95 -25.28
C THR A 277 4.21 8.32 -24.68
N THR A 278 4.59 8.56 -23.43
CA THR A 278 4.18 9.74 -22.64
C THR A 278 5.33 10.72 -22.43
N HIS A 279 6.49 10.25 -21.97
CA HIS A 279 7.68 11.07 -21.74
C HIS A 279 8.35 11.51 -23.04
N LYS A 280 8.25 10.69 -24.10
CA LYS A 280 8.82 10.95 -25.43
C LYS A 280 10.33 11.21 -25.42
N VAL A 281 11.05 10.55 -24.52
CA VAL A 281 12.52 10.58 -24.40
C VAL A 281 13.20 9.43 -25.16
N SER A 282 12.42 8.55 -25.80
CA SER A 282 12.91 7.49 -26.68
C SER A 282 12.02 7.39 -27.91
N SER A 283 12.62 7.07 -29.06
CA SER A 283 11.93 7.05 -30.35
C SER A 283 10.93 5.90 -30.48
N ASP A 284 11.22 4.76 -29.87
CA ASP A 284 10.41 3.53 -29.92
C ASP A 284 10.76 2.61 -28.73
N ALA A 285 10.09 1.45 -28.68
CA ALA A 285 10.30 0.43 -27.64
C ALA A 285 11.73 -0.14 -27.60
N THR A 286 12.39 -0.28 -28.76
CA THR A 286 13.74 -0.84 -28.88
C THR A 286 14.80 0.13 -28.31
N HIS A 287 14.65 1.43 -28.57
CA HIS A 287 15.45 2.47 -27.93
C HIS A 287 15.16 2.60 -26.44
N ALA A 288 13.90 2.46 -26.02
CA ALA A 288 13.54 2.51 -24.61
C ALA A 288 14.16 1.35 -23.81
N ALA A 289 14.08 0.12 -24.33
CA ALA A 289 14.65 -1.07 -23.71
C ALA A 289 16.18 -0.97 -23.55
N SER A 290 16.89 -0.57 -24.60
CA SER A 290 18.34 -0.37 -24.53
C SER A 290 18.73 0.71 -23.53
N LYS A 291 18.04 1.86 -23.54
CA LYS A 291 18.27 2.96 -22.59
C LYS A 291 18.05 2.53 -21.14
N ALA A 292 17.00 1.77 -20.86
CA ALA A 292 16.70 1.26 -19.52
C ALA A 292 17.79 0.31 -18.99
N VAL A 293 18.20 -0.68 -19.79
CA VAL A 293 19.22 -1.66 -19.39
C VAL A 293 20.59 -1.01 -19.19
N LEU A 294 21.01 -0.12 -20.09
CA LEU A 294 22.28 0.62 -19.96
C LEU A 294 22.32 1.49 -18.70
N ALA A 295 21.18 2.07 -18.31
CA ALA A 295 21.06 2.85 -17.09
C ALA A 295 20.99 1.99 -15.81
N GLY A 296 20.70 0.69 -15.93
CA GLY A 296 20.77 -0.27 -14.84
C GLY A 296 19.43 -0.87 -14.39
N THR A 297 18.36 -0.72 -15.15
CA THR A 297 17.09 -1.44 -14.96
C THR A 297 17.26 -2.88 -15.45
N ASP A 298 17.07 -3.85 -14.55
CA ASP A 298 17.40 -5.26 -14.79
C ASP A 298 16.17 -6.12 -15.10
N VAL A 299 14.98 -5.76 -14.61
CA VAL A 299 13.69 -6.43 -14.91
C VAL A 299 12.65 -5.40 -15.32
N GLU A 300 11.92 -5.67 -16.41
CA GLU A 300 10.79 -4.85 -16.86
C GLU A 300 9.45 -5.43 -16.42
N CYS A 301 8.59 -4.59 -15.85
CA CYS A 301 7.18 -4.90 -15.67
C CYS A 301 6.31 -4.24 -16.72
N VAL A 302 5.41 -5.01 -17.34
CA VAL A 302 4.31 -4.46 -18.15
C VAL A 302 3.11 -5.40 -18.17
N TRP A 303 1.96 -4.88 -18.60
CA TRP A 303 0.75 -5.67 -18.82
C TRP A 303 0.75 -6.37 -20.19
N GLU A 304 1.23 -5.68 -21.24
CA GLU A 304 1.35 -6.20 -22.59
C GLU A 304 2.56 -5.61 -23.33
N LYS A 305 3.03 -6.30 -24.37
CA LYS A 305 4.05 -5.81 -25.32
C LYS A 305 5.39 -5.39 -24.69
N TYR A 306 6.01 -6.26 -23.89
CA TYR A 306 7.35 -6.05 -23.27
C TYR A 306 8.39 -5.42 -24.20
N PRO A 307 8.77 -4.14 -24.02
CA PRO A 307 9.94 -3.57 -24.69
C PRO A 307 11.22 -4.40 -24.53
N PHE A 308 11.44 -5.06 -23.38
CA PHE A 308 12.63 -5.89 -23.16
C PHE A 308 12.72 -7.10 -24.10
N LYS A 309 11.60 -7.57 -24.67
CA LYS A 309 11.62 -8.61 -25.72
C LYS A 309 12.25 -8.13 -27.04
N ASN A 310 12.46 -6.82 -27.21
CA ASN A 310 13.16 -6.24 -28.36
C ASN A 310 14.68 -6.08 -28.16
N LEU A 311 15.24 -6.51 -27.01
CA LEU A 311 16.69 -6.43 -26.78
C LEU A 311 17.55 -7.13 -27.86
N PRO A 312 17.14 -8.26 -28.47
CA PRO A 312 17.88 -8.83 -29.61
C PRO A 312 18.00 -7.87 -30.80
N GLU A 313 16.91 -7.18 -31.14
CA GLU A 313 16.90 -6.15 -32.18
C GLU A 313 17.77 -4.95 -31.79
N ALA A 314 17.78 -4.57 -30.51
CA ALA A 314 18.65 -3.51 -30.01
C ALA A 314 20.14 -3.85 -30.16
N VAL A 315 20.51 -5.13 -29.98
CA VAL A 315 21.88 -5.61 -30.24
C VAL A 315 22.19 -5.60 -31.73
N GLU A 316 21.27 -6.06 -32.59
CA GLU A 316 21.43 -6.02 -34.05
C GLU A 316 21.64 -4.58 -34.57
N LYS A 317 21.00 -3.60 -33.93
CA LYS A 317 21.12 -2.16 -34.23
C LYS A 317 22.29 -1.46 -33.55
N ASP A 318 23.18 -2.18 -32.85
CA ASP A 318 24.30 -1.61 -32.08
C ASP A 318 23.89 -0.59 -30.99
N LEU A 319 22.64 -0.64 -30.52
CA LEU A 319 22.15 0.24 -29.44
C LEU A 319 22.61 -0.21 -28.05
N ILE A 320 22.87 -1.51 -27.89
CA ILE A 320 23.35 -2.14 -26.66
C ILE A 320 24.16 -3.39 -27.00
N LYS A 321 25.08 -3.82 -26.13
CA LYS A 321 25.84 -5.07 -26.33
C LYS A 321 25.21 -6.21 -25.54
N GLU A 322 25.35 -7.44 -26.03
CA GLU A 322 24.97 -8.64 -25.28
C GLU A 322 25.65 -8.73 -23.90
N ALA A 323 26.86 -8.17 -23.76
CA ALA A 323 27.55 -8.09 -22.48
C ALA A 323 26.81 -7.23 -21.43
N ASP A 324 26.11 -6.17 -21.86
CA ASP A 324 25.31 -5.32 -20.96
C ASP A 324 24.06 -6.08 -20.47
N ILE A 325 23.43 -6.84 -21.37
CA ILE A 325 22.32 -7.75 -21.05
C ILE A 325 22.78 -8.83 -20.06
N ASN A 326 23.96 -9.44 -20.29
CA ASN A 326 24.53 -10.44 -19.38
C ASN A 326 24.76 -9.87 -17.97
N LYS A 327 25.19 -8.60 -17.85
CA LYS A 327 25.41 -7.94 -16.55
C LYS A 327 24.10 -7.80 -15.76
N SER A 328 23.01 -7.41 -16.43
CA SER A 328 21.69 -7.33 -15.79
C SER A 328 21.14 -8.72 -15.46
N LEU A 329 21.20 -9.66 -16.41
CA LEU A 329 20.72 -11.01 -16.22
C LEU A 329 21.45 -11.76 -15.10
N LEU A 330 22.74 -11.47 -14.87
CA LEU A 330 23.50 -12.02 -13.74
C LEU A 330 22.84 -11.70 -12.41
N ARG A 331 22.33 -10.48 -12.21
CA ARG A 331 21.62 -10.08 -10.99
C ARG A 331 20.28 -10.78 -10.88
N VAL A 332 19.53 -10.83 -11.98
CA VAL A 332 18.22 -11.49 -12.08
C VAL A 332 18.32 -12.97 -11.69
N LEU A 333 19.25 -13.70 -12.30
CA LEU A 333 19.42 -15.13 -12.03
C LEU A 333 20.02 -15.41 -10.65
N THR A 334 20.94 -14.55 -10.18
CA THR A 334 21.45 -14.64 -8.80
C THR A 334 20.30 -14.56 -7.80
N GLY A 335 19.33 -13.65 -8.01
CA GLY A 335 18.15 -13.54 -7.14
C GLY A 335 17.27 -14.80 -7.14
N ARG A 336 17.10 -15.47 -8.29
CA ARG A 336 16.35 -16.75 -8.35
C ARG A 336 17.07 -17.88 -7.61
N PHE A 337 18.39 -17.97 -7.73
CA PHE A 337 19.18 -18.94 -6.95
C PHE A 337 19.16 -18.62 -5.46
N ASP A 338 19.25 -17.35 -5.07
CA ASP A 338 19.15 -16.91 -3.67
C ASP A 338 17.82 -17.29 -3.03
N LEU A 339 16.74 -17.45 -3.80
CA LEU A 339 15.44 -17.92 -3.30
C LEU A 339 15.38 -19.43 -3.02
N GLY A 340 16.34 -20.19 -3.56
CA GLY A 340 16.30 -21.65 -3.62
C GLY A 340 15.28 -22.20 -4.62
N GLU A 341 14.72 -21.35 -5.50
CA GLU A 341 13.66 -21.75 -6.44
C GLU A 341 14.10 -22.81 -7.45
N MET A 342 15.39 -22.86 -7.77
CA MET A 342 15.99 -23.83 -8.69
C MET A 342 16.65 -25.02 -7.98
N ASP A 343 16.44 -25.17 -6.67
CA ASP A 343 17.01 -26.25 -5.85
C ASP A 343 15.92 -27.23 -5.38
N ASP A 344 16.36 -28.37 -4.85
CA ASP A 344 15.44 -29.35 -4.24
C ASP A 344 14.80 -28.75 -2.97
N ASP A 345 13.47 -28.79 -2.88
CA ASP A 345 12.72 -28.31 -1.72
C ASP A 345 13.24 -28.91 -0.39
N ALA A 346 13.78 -30.14 -0.42
CA ALA A 346 14.32 -30.82 0.76
C ALA A 346 15.52 -30.08 1.38
N ILE A 347 16.27 -29.29 0.60
CA ILE A 347 17.42 -28.51 1.10
C ILE A 347 17.09 -27.03 1.32
N VAL A 348 15.87 -26.58 0.99
CA VAL A 348 15.42 -25.20 1.17
C VAL A 348 14.51 -25.13 2.40
N PRO A 349 14.97 -24.60 3.56
CA PRO A 349 14.18 -24.62 4.79
C PRO A 349 12.80 -23.96 4.66
N TRP A 350 12.72 -22.89 3.87
CA TRP A 350 11.48 -22.15 3.64
C TRP A 350 10.43 -22.92 2.84
N ALA A 351 10.82 -23.94 2.05
CA ALA A 351 9.91 -24.83 1.32
C ALA A 351 9.16 -25.81 2.24
N GLN A 352 9.59 -25.89 3.51
CA GLN A 352 9.01 -26.75 4.54
C GLN A 352 7.98 -26.04 5.43
N ILE A 353 7.77 -24.72 5.26
CA ILE A 353 6.76 -23.97 6.00
C ILE A 353 5.36 -24.54 5.68
N PRO A 354 4.57 -24.97 6.70
CA PRO A 354 3.29 -25.62 6.49
C PRO A 354 2.14 -24.62 6.29
N ALA A 355 1.06 -25.06 5.63
CA ALA A 355 -0.15 -24.26 5.45
C ALA A 355 -0.85 -23.86 6.76
N SER A 356 -0.54 -24.51 7.89
CA SER A 356 -1.14 -24.20 9.20
C SER A 356 -0.74 -22.83 9.75
N VAL A 357 0.26 -22.16 9.17
CA VAL A 357 0.62 -20.78 9.56
C VAL A 357 -0.34 -19.74 8.97
N LEU A 358 -1.08 -20.09 7.90
CA LEU A 358 -1.97 -19.18 7.19
C LEU A 358 -3.10 -18.72 8.11
N ASN A 359 -3.18 -17.41 8.36
CA ASN A 359 -4.15 -16.77 9.25
C ASN A 359 -4.31 -17.51 10.59
N SER A 360 -3.18 -17.98 11.14
CA SER A 360 -3.12 -18.66 12.44
C SER A 360 -3.63 -17.77 13.57
N LYS A 361 -3.97 -18.35 14.72
CA LYS A 361 -4.41 -17.58 15.90
C LYS A 361 -3.34 -16.61 16.37
N GLU A 362 -2.08 -16.99 16.23
CA GLU A 362 -0.92 -16.19 16.55
C GLU A 362 -0.84 -14.96 15.65
N HIS A 363 -1.07 -15.12 14.33
CA HIS A 363 -1.07 -14.02 13.38
C HIS A 363 -2.30 -13.11 13.54
N GLN A 364 -3.48 -13.67 13.83
CA GLN A 364 -4.68 -12.90 14.17
C GLN A 364 -4.47 -12.03 15.43
N GLN A 365 -3.83 -12.59 16.46
CA GLN A 365 -3.49 -11.85 17.68
C GLN A 365 -2.45 -10.76 17.41
N LEU A 366 -1.50 -11.02 16.51
CA LEU A 366 -0.52 -10.03 16.07
C LEU A 366 -1.18 -8.87 15.31
N ALA A 367 -2.16 -9.16 14.44
CA ALA A 367 -2.95 -8.14 13.76
C ALA A 367 -3.72 -7.26 14.75
N LEU A 368 -4.33 -7.86 15.78
CA LEU A 368 -4.98 -7.12 16.87
C LEU A 368 -4.00 -6.25 17.65
N GLU A 369 -2.83 -6.78 18.03
CA GLU A 369 -1.81 -6.05 18.79
C GLU A 369 -1.32 -4.82 18.00
N MET A 370 -0.97 -5.00 16.73
CA MET A 370 -0.54 -3.89 15.88
C MET A 370 -1.66 -2.85 15.74
N ALA A 371 -2.90 -3.27 15.45
CA ALA A 371 -4.04 -2.37 15.35
C ALA A 371 -4.25 -1.56 16.64
N GLN A 372 -4.17 -2.19 17.82
CA GLN A 372 -4.28 -1.50 19.11
C GLN A 372 -3.17 -0.46 19.31
N LYS A 373 -1.91 -0.81 19.00
CA LYS A 373 -0.77 0.10 19.14
C LYS A 373 -0.79 1.28 18.16
N SER A 374 -1.46 1.13 17.02
CA SER A 374 -1.63 2.18 16.00
C SER A 374 -2.71 3.23 16.34
N MET A 375 -3.64 2.90 17.23
CA MET A 375 -4.76 3.79 17.60
C MET A 375 -4.26 5.09 18.22
N THR A 376 -4.59 6.20 17.56
CA THR A 376 -4.07 7.53 17.93
C THR A 376 -5.22 8.44 18.37
N LEU A 377 -5.32 8.73 19.66
CA LEU A 377 -6.36 9.60 20.21
C LEU A 377 -5.98 11.07 19.99
N LEU A 378 -6.75 11.80 19.19
CA LEU A 378 -6.46 13.19 18.83
C LEU A 378 -7.14 14.20 19.75
N GLN A 379 -8.34 13.86 20.23
CA GLN A 379 -9.13 14.73 21.09
C GLN A 379 -9.94 13.90 22.08
N ASN A 380 -10.05 14.37 23.33
CA ASN A 380 -10.90 13.79 24.37
C ASN A 380 -11.37 14.87 25.36
N LYS A 381 -12.42 15.62 25.00
CA LYS A 381 -13.00 16.67 25.84
C LYS A 381 -13.77 16.06 27.00
N ASN A 382 -13.65 16.69 28.17
CA ASN A 382 -14.35 16.30 29.40
C ASN A 382 -14.12 14.82 29.80
N ASN A 383 -13.04 14.20 29.32
CA ASN A 383 -12.74 12.77 29.51
C ASN A 383 -13.93 11.85 29.18
N ILE A 384 -14.61 12.11 28.06
CA ILE A 384 -15.71 11.24 27.60
C ILE A 384 -15.24 9.82 27.30
N LEU A 385 -14.01 9.68 26.80
CA LEU A 385 -13.36 8.38 26.65
C LEU A 385 -12.45 8.07 27.86
N PRO A 386 -12.40 6.80 28.32
CA PRO A 386 -13.14 5.66 27.79
C PRO A 386 -14.63 5.67 28.16
N LEU A 387 -15.47 5.14 27.27
CA LEU A 387 -16.90 4.94 27.50
C LEU A 387 -17.14 3.88 28.59
N ASN A 388 -18.22 4.07 29.35
CA ASN A 388 -18.65 3.10 30.35
C ASN A 388 -19.28 1.87 29.67
N LYS A 389 -18.83 0.66 30.02
CA LYS A 389 -19.41 -0.60 29.51
C LYS A 389 -20.88 -0.80 29.94
N ASN A 390 -21.28 -0.18 31.05
CA ASN A 390 -22.67 -0.16 31.54
C ASN A 390 -23.49 0.99 30.92
N ILE A 391 -23.03 1.62 29.85
CA ILE A 391 -23.80 2.63 29.12
C ILE A 391 -25.21 2.10 28.80
N ASN A 392 -26.23 2.91 29.02
CA ASN A 392 -27.62 2.46 28.86
C ASN A 392 -27.98 2.23 27.39
N LYS A 393 -27.63 3.20 26.53
CA LYS A 393 -27.87 3.13 25.09
C LYS A 393 -26.82 3.94 24.34
N VAL A 394 -26.34 3.42 23.22
CA VAL A 394 -25.37 4.09 22.34
C VAL A 394 -25.80 3.95 20.89
N ALA A 395 -25.55 4.99 20.09
CA ALA A 395 -25.73 4.92 18.65
C ALA A 395 -24.39 4.74 17.96
N VAL A 396 -24.29 3.76 17.06
CA VAL A 396 -23.16 3.59 16.15
C VAL A 396 -23.62 4.06 14.78
N ILE A 397 -23.03 5.14 14.28
CA ILE A 397 -23.48 5.85 13.10
C ILE A 397 -22.36 5.96 12.08
N GLY A 398 -22.65 5.93 10.79
CA GLY A 398 -21.72 6.34 9.74
C GLY A 398 -21.32 5.23 8.76
N PRO A 399 -20.77 5.63 7.60
CA PRO A 399 -20.56 4.74 6.45
C PRO A 399 -19.51 3.64 6.69
N ASN A 400 -18.63 3.82 7.68
CA ASN A 400 -17.50 2.91 7.94
C ASN A 400 -17.72 1.98 9.13
N ALA A 401 -18.86 2.07 9.81
CA ALA A 401 -19.12 1.26 11.01
C ALA A 401 -19.21 -0.25 10.71
N ASP A 402 -19.85 -0.65 9.61
CA ASP A 402 -20.06 -2.05 9.22
C ASP A 402 -19.52 -2.33 7.81
N ASN A 403 -18.22 -2.06 7.61
CA ASN A 403 -17.55 -2.11 6.32
C ASN A 403 -16.23 -2.89 6.43
N GLU A 404 -16.23 -4.17 6.03
CA GLU A 404 -15.03 -5.02 6.07
C GLU A 404 -13.95 -4.58 5.08
N PRO A 405 -14.25 -4.32 3.78
CA PRO A 405 -13.21 -3.91 2.82
C PRO A 405 -12.46 -2.64 3.22
N MET A 406 -13.13 -1.70 3.89
CA MET A 406 -12.46 -0.49 4.42
C MET A 406 -11.38 -0.84 5.43
N LEU A 407 -11.61 -1.82 6.32
CA LEU A 407 -10.62 -2.21 7.32
C LEU A 407 -9.37 -2.80 6.66
N TRP A 408 -9.53 -3.47 5.53
CA TRP A 408 -8.46 -4.21 4.88
C TRP A 408 -7.42 -3.33 4.19
N GLY A 409 -7.71 -2.07 3.83
CA GLY A 409 -6.77 -1.27 3.03
C GLY A 409 -6.76 -1.66 1.55
N ASN A 410 -5.94 -0.99 0.74
CA ASN A 410 -5.66 -1.41 -0.63
C ASN A 410 -4.53 -2.45 -0.60
N TYR A 411 -4.15 -3.07 -1.73
CA TYR A 411 -3.09 -4.08 -1.74
C TYR A 411 -3.23 -5.19 -0.67
N ASN A 412 -4.47 -5.57 -0.37
CA ASN A 412 -4.82 -6.50 0.69
C ASN A 412 -4.98 -7.95 0.18
N GLY A 413 -4.86 -8.92 1.10
CA GLY A 413 -5.39 -10.28 0.92
C GLY A 413 -6.82 -10.39 1.46
N THR A 414 -7.38 -11.60 1.49
CA THR A 414 -8.70 -11.86 2.10
C THR A 414 -8.53 -12.69 3.37
N PRO A 415 -8.89 -12.16 4.55
CA PRO A 415 -8.78 -12.89 5.80
C PRO A 415 -9.88 -13.94 5.95
N VAL A 416 -9.68 -14.92 6.85
CA VAL A 416 -10.72 -15.93 7.16
C VAL A 416 -11.90 -15.31 7.89
N LYS A 417 -11.64 -14.24 8.65
CA LYS A 417 -12.65 -13.50 9.42
C LYS A 417 -12.24 -12.05 9.60
N THR A 418 -13.22 -11.15 9.48
CA THR A 418 -13.06 -9.73 9.80
C THR A 418 -13.97 -9.34 10.96
N ILE A 419 -13.49 -8.49 11.86
CA ILE A 419 -14.31 -7.88 12.91
C ILE A 419 -14.57 -6.42 12.51
N THR A 420 -15.80 -6.12 12.06
CA THR A 420 -16.21 -4.74 11.78
C THR A 420 -16.22 -3.89 13.06
N ILE A 421 -16.09 -2.57 12.92
CA ILE A 421 -16.10 -1.66 14.09
C ILE A 421 -17.43 -1.77 14.85
N LYS A 422 -18.56 -1.90 14.14
CA LYS A 422 -19.86 -2.19 14.72
C LYS A 422 -19.82 -3.47 15.57
N ASN A 423 -19.33 -4.57 15.01
CA ASN A 423 -19.29 -5.86 15.72
C ASN A 423 -18.32 -5.83 16.92
N GLY A 424 -17.20 -5.11 16.78
CA GLY A 424 -16.28 -4.86 17.89
C GLY A 424 -16.96 -4.10 19.04
N ILE A 425 -17.68 -3.01 18.74
CA ILE A 425 -18.43 -2.23 19.74
C ILE A 425 -19.53 -3.09 20.37
N GLU A 426 -20.28 -3.85 19.57
CA GLU A 426 -21.33 -4.76 20.04
C GLU A 426 -20.80 -5.79 21.05
N SER A 427 -19.56 -6.26 20.88
CA SER A 427 -18.90 -7.17 21.83
C SER A 427 -18.65 -6.58 23.23
N LYS A 428 -18.68 -5.24 23.37
CA LYS A 428 -18.34 -4.53 24.63
C LYS A 428 -19.56 -4.10 25.44
N ILE A 429 -20.75 -4.17 24.87
CA ILE A 429 -22.00 -3.67 25.47
C ILE A 429 -23.03 -4.78 25.59
N THR A 430 -23.98 -4.61 26.52
CA THR A 430 -25.10 -5.56 26.65
C THR A 430 -25.94 -5.57 25.37
N GLN A 431 -26.44 -6.74 24.99
CA GLN A 431 -27.33 -6.92 23.84
C GLN A 431 -28.52 -5.93 23.89
N ASN A 432 -28.97 -5.47 22.72
CA ASN A 432 -30.08 -4.51 22.53
C ASN A 432 -29.85 -3.07 23.03
N LYS A 433 -28.62 -2.71 23.43
CA LYS A 433 -28.25 -1.32 23.81
C LYS A 433 -27.63 -0.50 22.68
N MET A 434 -27.46 -1.10 21.50
CA MET A 434 -26.91 -0.43 20.32
C MET A 434 -28.00 -0.09 19.32
N VAL A 435 -27.97 1.13 18.79
CA VAL A 435 -28.71 1.50 17.58
C VAL A 435 -27.71 1.74 16.47
N TYR A 436 -27.89 1.07 15.33
CA TYR A 436 -27.06 1.27 14.15
C TYR A 436 -27.82 2.03 13.04
N ASP A 437 -27.10 2.91 12.35
CA ASP A 437 -27.55 3.56 11.12
C ASP A 437 -26.34 4.00 10.26
N LYS A 438 -26.38 3.80 8.94
CA LYS A 438 -25.32 4.28 8.04
C LYS A 438 -25.30 5.82 7.98
N ALA A 439 -26.46 6.46 8.14
CA ALA A 439 -26.73 7.91 8.09
C ALA A 439 -26.38 8.66 6.81
N CYS A 440 -25.22 8.41 6.21
CA CYS A 440 -24.78 9.04 4.97
C CYS A 440 -23.84 8.12 4.18
N ASP A 441 -23.53 8.49 2.94
CA ASP A 441 -22.44 7.86 2.19
C ASP A 441 -21.07 8.47 2.58
N LEU A 442 -19.98 7.98 1.97
CA LEU A 442 -18.65 8.54 2.19
C LEU A 442 -18.54 9.95 1.60
N VAL A 443 -19.07 10.16 0.38
CA VAL A 443 -18.97 11.44 -0.36
C VAL A 443 -20.30 11.93 -0.91
N GLU A 444 -21.22 11.04 -1.22
CA GLU A 444 -22.52 11.44 -1.80
C GLU A 444 -23.43 12.04 -0.73
N ASP A 445 -24.08 13.15 -1.08
CA ASP A 445 -25.06 13.88 -0.27
C ASP A 445 -26.51 13.48 -0.56
N LYS A 446 -26.71 12.45 -1.42
CA LYS A 446 -28.02 11.97 -1.86
C LYS A 446 -28.18 10.46 -1.72
N VAL A 447 -29.42 10.04 -1.52
CA VAL A 447 -29.84 8.62 -1.49
C VAL A 447 -30.47 8.25 -2.82
N ASN A 448 -30.08 7.11 -3.40
CA ASN A 448 -30.69 6.58 -4.61
C ASN A 448 -31.92 5.72 -4.29
N GLN A 449 -33.09 6.12 -4.79
CA GLN A 449 -34.28 5.29 -4.85
C GLN A 449 -34.25 4.49 -6.16
N SER A 450 -33.89 3.21 -6.09
CA SER A 450 -33.86 2.31 -7.25
C SER A 450 -35.23 2.18 -7.90
N TYR A 451 -35.26 2.27 -9.24
CA TYR A 451 -36.42 2.02 -10.10
C TYR A 451 -36.29 0.67 -10.82
N PHE A 452 -35.40 -0.22 -10.37
CA PHE A 452 -35.18 -1.53 -10.97
C PHE A 452 -36.43 -2.44 -10.90
N ASP A 453 -37.33 -2.21 -9.95
CA ASP A 453 -38.61 -2.90 -9.86
C ASP A 453 -39.66 -2.39 -10.88
N GLN A 454 -39.37 -1.29 -11.59
CA GLN A 454 -40.24 -0.63 -12.56
C GLN A 454 -39.88 -0.94 -14.03
N ILE A 455 -38.86 -1.76 -14.27
CA ILE A 455 -38.41 -2.15 -15.61
C ILE A 455 -38.95 -3.51 -16.03
N SER A 456 -39.07 -3.71 -17.35
CA SER A 456 -39.50 -4.97 -17.93
C SER A 456 -38.98 -5.19 -19.34
N PHE A 457 -38.76 -6.43 -19.74
CA PHE A 457 -38.48 -6.82 -21.12
C PHE A 457 -39.50 -7.88 -21.56
N GLU A 458 -40.04 -7.80 -22.78
CA GLU A 458 -40.97 -8.81 -23.32
C GLU A 458 -42.14 -9.18 -22.34
N GLY A 459 -42.60 -8.21 -21.53
CA GLY A 459 -43.65 -8.42 -20.51
C GLY A 459 -43.19 -9.06 -19.19
N LYS A 460 -41.90 -9.39 -19.03
CA LYS A 460 -41.28 -9.91 -17.79
C LYS A 460 -40.55 -8.81 -17.04
N LYS A 461 -40.64 -8.78 -15.71
CA LYS A 461 -39.94 -7.79 -14.87
C LYS A 461 -38.42 -7.89 -14.95
N GLY A 462 -37.71 -6.79 -14.74
CA GLY A 462 -36.25 -6.77 -14.66
C GLY A 462 -35.55 -6.66 -16.02
N MET A 463 -34.32 -7.16 -16.11
CA MET A 463 -33.51 -7.16 -17.35
C MET A 463 -33.31 -8.57 -17.89
N LYS A 464 -33.21 -8.70 -19.21
CA LYS A 464 -32.69 -9.91 -19.87
C LYS A 464 -31.19 -9.78 -20.00
N ALA A 465 -30.45 -10.77 -19.51
CA ALA A 465 -28.99 -10.86 -19.63
C ALA A 465 -28.63 -12.03 -20.54
N THR A 466 -27.91 -11.78 -21.62
CA THR A 466 -27.40 -12.81 -22.55
C THR A 466 -25.87 -12.80 -22.52
N TYR A 467 -25.25 -13.98 -22.47
CA TYR A 467 -23.80 -14.13 -22.29
C TYR A 467 -23.13 -14.91 -23.43
N TRP A 468 -21.86 -14.59 -23.71
CA TRP A 468 -21.01 -15.28 -24.69
C TRP A 468 -19.61 -15.52 -24.10
N ASN A 469 -19.01 -16.67 -24.42
CA ASN A 469 -17.64 -17.02 -24.04
C ASN A 469 -16.60 -16.52 -25.06
N ASN A 470 -16.84 -15.31 -25.57
CA ASN A 470 -15.93 -14.50 -26.38
C ASN A 470 -16.23 -13.01 -26.10
N PRO A 471 -15.27 -12.09 -26.28
CA PRO A 471 -15.45 -10.67 -25.96
C PRO A 471 -16.34 -9.91 -26.96
N ASN A 472 -16.57 -10.47 -28.16
CA ASN A 472 -17.22 -9.77 -29.27
C ASN A 472 -18.73 -9.99 -29.35
N ARG A 473 -19.30 -10.86 -28.49
CA ARG A 473 -20.71 -11.31 -28.54
C ARG A 473 -21.06 -12.02 -29.86
N GLU A 474 -20.12 -12.76 -30.42
CA GLU A 474 -20.28 -13.49 -31.69
C GLU A 474 -20.75 -14.94 -31.47
N GLY A 475 -21.44 -15.49 -32.46
CA GLY A 475 -21.90 -16.88 -32.46
C GLY A 475 -23.03 -17.17 -31.46
N ASN A 476 -23.15 -18.44 -31.06
CA ASN A 476 -24.19 -18.90 -30.14
C ASN A 476 -23.94 -18.35 -28.72
N SER A 477 -24.98 -17.81 -28.09
CA SER A 477 -24.93 -17.42 -26.67
C SER A 477 -24.81 -18.66 -25.78
N VAL A 478 -24.09 -18.52 -24.67
CA VAL A 478 -23.90 -19.55 -23.63
C VAL A 478 -25.20 -19.74 -22.85
N VAL A 479 -25.74 -18.65 -22.33
CA VAL A 479 -26.94 -18.64 -21.49
C VAL A 479 -27.64 -17.29 -21.60
N SER A 480 -28.96 -17.30 -21.45
CA SER A 480 -29.77 -16.09 -21.24
C SER A 480 -30.59 -16.25 -19.97
N GLN A 481 -30.59 -15.24 -19.09
CA GLN A 481 -31.30 -15.26 -17.82
C GLN A 481 -32.00 -13.93 -17.52
N GLN A 482 -32.98 -13.99 -16.63
CA GLN A 482 -33.69 -12.83 -16.12
C GLN A 482 -33.03 -12.31 -14.84
N ILE A 483 -32.78 -11.02 -14.77
CA ILE A 483 -32.22 -10.33 -13.59
C ILE A 483 -33.32 -9.47 -12.96
N LEU A 484 -33.63 -9.72 -11.68
CA LEU A 484 -34.74 -9.09 -10.96
C LEU A 484 -34.32 -7.99 -9.98
N ASN A 485 -33.03 -7.91 -9.66
CA ASN A 485 -32.46 -6.95 -8.72
C ASN A 485 -31.36 -6.14 -9.41
N PRO A 486 -31.00 -4.96 -8.89
CA PRO A 486 -29.82 -4.22 -9.35
C PRO A 486 -28.60 -5.15 -9.53
N ILE A 487 -27.88 -4.95 -10.63
CA ILE A 487 -26.78 -5.84 -11.00
C ILE A 487 -25.63 -5.58 -10.04
N LYS A 488 -25.08 -6.65 -9.46
CA LYS A 488 -23.82 -6.66 -8.72
C LYS A 488 -23.14 -8.01 -8.93
N MET A 489 -22.32 -8.08 -9.97
CA MET A 489 -21.64 -9.30 -10.40
C MET A 489 -20.13 -9.10 -10.38
N THR A 490 -19.40 -10.15 -10.02
CA THR A 490 -17.94 -10.17 -9.92
C THR A 490 -17.42 -11.56 -10.25
N THR A 491 -16.25 -11.65 -10.87
CA THR A 491 -15.50 -12.92 -10.99
C THR A 491 -14.51 -13.15 -9.86
N ALA A 492 -14.35 -12.17 -8.95
CA ALA A 492 -13.58 -12.40 -7.72
C ALA A 492 -14.20 -13.58 -6.93
N GLY A 493 -13.35 -14.39 -6.30
CA GLY A 493 -13.79 -15.62 -5.64
C GLY A 493 -14.17 -16.74 -6.62
N GLN A 494 -13.76 -16.65 -7.89
CA GLN A 494 -14.07 -17.64 -8.94
C GLN A 494 -15.59 -17.76 -9.20
N HIS A 495 -16.32 -16.66 -9.07
CA HIS A 495 -17.75 -16.61 -9.34
C HIS A 495 -18.04 -16.39 -10.83
N GLU A 496 -18.90 -17.22 -11.42
CA GLU A 496 -19.38 -17.00 -12.78
C GLU A 496 -20.49 -15.94 -12.78
N PHE A 497 -20.55 -15.08 -13.82
CA PHE A 497 -21.67 -14.14 -13.99
C PHE A 497 -23.01 -14.87 -14.25
N ALA A 498 -22.92 -16.04 -14.86
CA ALA A 498 -24.02 -16.99 -15.04
C ALA A 498 -23.44 -18.39 -15.29
N SER A 499 -24.22 -19.43 -15.01
CA SER A 499 -23.78 -20.81 -15.19
C SER A 499 -23.24 -21.06 -16.61
N GLY A 500 -21.99 -21.54 -16.70
CA GLY A 500 -21.31 -21.88 -17.95
C GLY A 500 -20.58 -20.71 -18.63
N VAL A 501 -20.63 -19.51 -18.04
CA VAL A 501 -19.84 -18.36 -18.48
C VAL A 501 -18.43 -18.49 -17.92
N LYS A 502 -17.42 -18.38 -18.79
CA LYS A 502 -16.00 -18.42 -18.39
C LYS A 502 -15.67 -17.26 -17.45
N LEU A 503 -14.67 -17.47 -16.60
CA LEU A 503 -14.11 -16.42 -15.74
C LEU A 503 -13.34 -15.35 -16.52
N GLU A 504 -12.89 -15.69 -17.73
CA GLU A 504 -12.13 -14.82 -18.64
C GLU A 504 -12.61 -14.93 -20.10
N GLY A 505 -12.37 -13.88 -20.87
CA GLY A 505 -12.66 -13.79 -22.29
C GLY A 505 -14.15 -13.82 -22.63
N PHE A 506 -15.03 -13.35 -21.75
CA PHE A 506 -16.48 -13.39 -21.95
C PHE A 506 -17.10 -12.00 -22.18
N SER A 507 -18.34 -11.98 -22.64
CA SER A 507 -19.14 -10.77 -22.80
C SER A 507 -20.60 -11.00 -22.43
N ALA A 508 -21.32 -9.90 -22.22
CA ALA A 508 -22.74 -9.91 -21.88
C ALA A 508 -23.49 -8.75 -22.54
N LYS A 509 -24.79 -8.96 -22.77
CA LYS A 509 -25.75 -7.93 -23.16
C LYS A 509 -26.89 -7.94 -22.16
N TYR A 510 -27.19 -6.79 -21.57
CA TYR A 510 -28.36 -6.60 -20.72
C TYR A 510 -29.36 -5.71 -21.44
N GLU A 511 -30.65 -6.05 -21.42
CA GLU A 511 -31.69 -5.28 -22.10
C GLU A 511 -32.99 -5.24 -21.31
N THR A 512 -33.64 -4.07 -21.30
CA THR A 512 -34.94 -3.85 -20.67
C THR A 512 -35.66 -2.61 -21.22
N GLU A 513 -36.89 -2.39 -20.79
CA GLU A 513 -37.69 -1.20 -21.06
C GLU A 513 -38.15 -0.57 -19.75
N PHE A 514 -38.10 0.76 -19.69
CA PHE A 514 -38.61 1.58 -18.61
C PHE A 514 -39.74 2.48 -19.13
N LEU A 515 -40.89 2.53 -18.44
CA LEU A 515 -41.97 3.47 -18.73
C LEU A 515 -41.96 4.60 -17.70
N ALA A 516 -41.63 5.80 -18.12
CA ALA A 516 -41.64 6.97 -17.25
C ALA A 516 -43.08 7.38 -16.92
N LYS A 517 -43.44 7.40 -15.63
CA LYS A 517 -44.78 7.80 -15.16
C LYS A 517 -44.94 9.32 -15.05
N GLU A 518 -43.84 10.03 -14.81
CA GLU A 518 -43.78 11.47 -14.66
C GLU A 518 -42.56 12.03 -15.40
N ASN A 519 -42.55 13.35 -15.63
CA ASN A 519 -41.34 14.02 -16.09
C ASN A 519 -40.35 14.04 -14.93
N ASP A 520 -39.15 13.51 -15.14
CA ASP A 520 -38.16 13.37 -14.06
C ASP A 520 -36.73 13.41 -14.59
N SER A 521 -35.77 13.57 -13.69
CA SER A 521 -34.35 13.40 -13.97
C SER A 521 -33.83 12.20 -13.19
N LEU A 522 -33.63 11.09 -13.88
CA LEU A 522 -33.10 9.86 -13.30
C LEU A 522 -31.57 9.87 -13.33
N VAL A 523 -30.99 8.95 -12.58
CA VAL A 523 -29.55 8.69 -12.54
C VAL A 523 -29.30 7.22 -12.79
N PHE A 524 -28.46 6.90 -13.79
CA PHE A 524 -27.86 5.58 -13.92
C PHE A 524 -26.59 5.53 -13.05
N LYS A 525 -26.54 4.57 -12.13
CA LYS A 525 -25.36 4.23 -11.33
C LYS A 525 -24.71 2.99 -11.93
N THR A 526 -23.43 3.09 -12.28
CA THR A 526 -22.67 2.00 -12.94
C THR A 526 -21.41 1.69 -12.12
N GLY A 527 -20.91 0.46 -12.16
CA GLY A 527 -19.62 0.09 -11.57
C GLY A 527 -18.97 -1.01 -12.39
N VAL A 528 -17.90 -0.74 -13.15
CA VAL A 528 -17.45 -1.72 -14.17
C VAL A 528 -15.95 -1.95 -14.16
N THR A 529 -15.54 -3.22 -14.12
CA THR A 529 -14.22 -3.70 -14.58
C THR A 529 -14.39 -4.42 -15.92
N GLY A 530 -13.93 -3.82 -17.00
CA GLY A 530 -14.07 -4.30 -18.38
C GLY A 530 -14.56 -3.19 -19.32
N ALA A 531 -14.79 -3.56 -20.58
CA ALA A 531 -15.42 -2.68 -21.56
C ALA A 531 -16.93 -2.60 -21.29
N PHE A 532 -17.44 -1.38 -21.21
CA PHE A 532 -18.84 -1.06 -20.94
C PHE A 532 -19.37 -0.01 -21.89
N GLU A 533 -20.61 -0.22 -22.32
CA GLU A 533 -21.38 0.76 -23.09
C GLU A 533 -22.84 0.74 -22.65
N LEU A 534 -23.35 1.89 -22.21
CA LEU A 534 -24.76 2.09 -21.87
C LEU A 534 -25.46 2.78 -23.04
N LEU A 535 -26.54 2.18 -23.52
CA LEU A 535 -27.38 2.74 -24.57
C LEU A 535 -28.81 2.98 -24.07
N VAL A 536 -29.39 4.09 -24.50
CA VAL A 536 -30.82 4.35 -24.35
C VAL A 536 -31.42 4.65 -25.71
N ASN A 537 -32.48 3.92 -26.08
CA ASN A 537 -33.12 3.99 -27.40
C ASN A 537 -32.11 3.81 -28.56
N GLY A 538 -31.12 2.93 -28.39
CA GLY A 538 -30.08 2.65 -29.38
C GLY A 538 -28.96 3.72 -29.46
N LYS A 539 -29.04 4.82 -28.71
CA LYS A 539 -27.99 5.84 -28.66
C LYS A 539 -27.04 5.56 -27.50
N SER A 540 -25.75 5.50 -27.78
CA SER A 540 -24.70 5.40 -26.75
C SER A 540 -24.71 6.65 -25.86
N ILE A 541 -24.93 6.45 -24.56
CA ILE A 541 -24.94 7.50 -23.54
C ILE A 541 -23.56 7.63 -22.90
N THR A 542 -22.89 6.50 -22.64
CA THR A 542 -21.48 6.47 -22.23
C THR A 542 -20.82 5.18 -22.71
N LYS A 543 -19.52 5.26 -22.94
CA LYS A 543 -18.68 4.14 -23.34
C LYS A 543 -17.28 4.31 -22.76
N TYR A 544 -16.78 3.29 -22.08
CA TYR A 544 -15.45 3.30 -21.51
C TYR A 544 -14.95 1.85 -21.31
N ASN A 545 -13.66 1.71 -21.05
CA ASN A 545 -13.04 0.45 -20.70
C ASN A 545 -12.14 0.68 -19.48
N ASN A 546 -12.37 -0.08 -18.41
CA ASN A 546 -11.61 0.05 -17.18
C ASN A 546 -10.99 -1.29 -16.78
N TRP A 547 -9.74 -1.26 -16.35
CA TRP A 547 -9.06 -2.47 -15.87
C TRP A 547 -9.43 -2.85 -14.43
N ARG A 548 -10.20 -2.00 -13.72
CA ARG A 548 -10.81 -2.23 -12.39
C ARG A 548 -12.17 -1.55 -12.26
N THR A 549 -12.91 -1.75 -11.17
CA THR A 549 -14.29 -1.26 -11.01
C THR A 549 -14.32 0.22 -10.76
N VAL A 550 -15.08 0.92 -11.60
CA VAL A 550 -15.21 2.38 -11.52
C VAL A 550 -16.66 2.76 -11.31
N PRO A 551 -17.02 3.39 -10.19
CA PRO A 551 -18.35 3.92 -10.00
C PRO A 551 -18.58 5.08 -10.98
N GLY A 552 -19.72 5.06 -11.66
CA GLY A 552 -20.14 6.06 -12.64
C GLY A 552 -21.57 6.50 -12.35
N LYS A 553 -21.85 7.77 -12.67
CA LYS A 553 -23.13 8.41 -12.42
C LYS A 553 -23.54 9.23 -13.63
N ILE A 554 -24.67 8.88 -14.25
CA ILE A 554 -25.09 9.46 -15.52
C ILE A 554 -26.52 9.96 -15.37
N ALA A 555 -26.69 11.28 -15.39
CA ALA A 555 -28.01 11.89 -15.37
C ALA A 555 -28.73 11.65 -16.70
N PHE A 556 -30.03 11.34 -16.62
CA PHE A 556 -30.87 11.08 -17.78
C PHE A 556 -32.29 11.61 -17.56
N ALA A 557 -32.70 12.57 -18.38
CA ALA A 557 -34.04 13.13 -18.33
C ALA A 557 -35.06 12.18 -18.97
N VAL A 558 -36.20 12.00 -18.31
CA VAL A 558 -37.33 11.22 -18.81
C VAL A 558 -38.59 12.07 -18.87
N GLU A 559 -39.44 11.77 -19.86
CA GLU A 559 -40.73 12.43 -20.04
C GLU A 559 -41.87 11.47 -19.75
N ALA A 560 -42.90 11.97 -19.07
CA ALA A 560 -44.09 11.22 -18.69
C ALA A 560 -44.72 10.54 -19.92
N GLY A 561 -45.05 9.25 -19.77
CA GLY A 561 -45.67 8.44 -20.81
C GLY A 561 -44.71 7.90 -21.87
N LYS A 562 -43.43 8.32 -21.89
CA LYS A 562 -42.44 7.75 -22.82
C LYS A 562 -41.85 6.46 -22.29
N LYS A 563 -41.63 5.52 -23.23
CA LYS A 563 -40.91 4.27 -22.99
C LYS A 563 -39.46 4.42 -23.45
N TYR A 564 -38.54 3.93 -22.64
CA TYR A 564 -37.10 3.98 -22.86
C TYR A 564 -36.54 2.57 -22.90
N LYS A 565 -35.93 2.17 -24.01
CA LYS A 565 -35.19 0.91 -24.12
C LYS A 565 -33.78 1.13 -23.58
N ILE A 566 -33.41 0.41 -22.54
CA ILE A 566 -32.10 0.51 -21.88
C ILE A 566 -31.31 -0.74 -22.22
N GLU A 567 -30.09 -0.57 -22.74
CA GLU A 567 -29.19 -1.66 -23.11
C GLU A 567 -27.80 -1.43 -22.51
N ILE A 568 -27.18 -2.50 -21.99
CA ILE A 568 -25.78 -2.51 -21.53
C ILE A 568 -25.03 -3.52 -22.35
N LEU A 569 -23.94 -3.10 -23.00
CA LEU A 569 -22.97 -4.00 -23.62
C LEU A 569 -21.74 -4.09 -22.71
N TYR A 570 -21.41 -5.30 -22.31
CA TYR A 570 -20.28 -5.59 -21.43
C TYR A 570 -19.33 -6.59 -22.08
N ALA A 571 -18.03 -6.42 -21.91
CA ALA A 571 -17.02 -7.42 -22.23
C ALA A 571 -15.87 -7.36 -21.22
N GLN A 572 -15.41 -8.52 -20.76
CA GLN A 572 -14.22 -8.60 -19.95
C GLN A 572 -13.00 -8.26 -20.82
N SER A 573 -12.11 -7.39 -20.33
CA SER A 573 -11.02 -6.80 -21.12
C SER A 573 -9.62 -7.04 -20.55
N ASN A 574 -9.51 -7.70 -19.40
CA ASN A 574 -8.25 -8.04 -18.73
C ASN A 574 -8.18 -9.57 -18.48
N ASN A 575 -7.13 -10.08 -17.84
CA ASN A 575 -6.91 -11.50 -17.55
C ASN A 575 -6.99 -11.82 -16.05
N TRP A 576 -7.76 -11.05 -15.28
CA TRP A 576 -7.84 -11.21 -13.83
C TRP A 576 -9.27 -11.15 -13.31
N GLN A 577 -9.96 -10.01 -13.42
CA GLN A 577 -11.27 -9.82 -12.79
C GLN A 577 -12.23 -9.03 -13.69
N ALA A 578 -13.49 -9.44 -13.65
CA ALA A 578 -14.63 -8.82 -14.31
C ALA A 578 -15.65 -8.42 -13.27
N ASN A 579 -16.11 -7.18 -13.28
CA ASN A 579 -17.13 -6.67 -12.36
C ASN A 579 -18.16 -5.83 -13.13
N LEU A 580 -19.43 -5.98 -12.78
CA LEU A 580 -20.51 -5.16 -13.28
C LEU A 580 -21.49 -4.85 -12.15
N GLU A 581 -21.65 -3.56 -11.87
CA GLU A 581 -22.66 -2.99 -11.01
C GLU A 581 -23.55 -2.08 -11.85
N PHE A 582 -24.86 -2.19 -11.68
CA PHE A 582 -25.82 -1.33 -12.36
C PHE A 582 -27.10 -1.17 -11.55
N ASP A 583 -27.46 0.08 -11.30
CA ASP A 583 -28.76 0.48 -10.78
C ASP A 583 -29.20 1.78 -11.45
N PHE A 584 -30.48 2.10 -11.41
CA PHE A 584 -30.95 3.41 -11.85
C PHE A 584 -32.21 3.84 -11.12
N GLY A 585 -32.42 5.14 -10.97
CA GLY A 585 -33.58 5.66 -10.28
C GLY A 585 -33.48 7.14 -9.96
N LYS A 586 -34.20 7.57 -8.92
CA LYS A 586 -34.27 8.97 -8.50
C LYS A 586 -33.41 9.21 -7.26
N GLU A 587 -32.72 10.34 -7.24
CA GLU A 587 -31.93 10.74 -6.06
C GLU A 587 -32.67 11.75 -5.19
N HIS A 588 -32.63 11.54 -3.89
CA HIS A 588 -33.20 12.42 -2.87
C HIS A 588 -32.11 12.98 -1.96
N ASP A 589 -32.28 14.20 -1.47
CA ASP A 589 -31.37 14.77 -0.47
C ASP A 589 -31.43 13.98 0.85
N LEU A 590 -30.31 13.90 1.55
CA LEU A 590 -30.24 13.25 2.87
C LEU A 590 -31.07 13.99 3.93
N ASP A 591 -31.90 13.24 4.66
CA ASP A 591 -32.70 13.74 5.79
C ASP A 591 -32.06 13.35 7.14
N PHE A 592 -31.25 14.27 7.69
CA PHE A 592 -30.69 14.11 9.04
C PHE A 592 -31.71 14.33 10.16
N GLY A 593 -32.87 14.94 9.86
CA GLY A 593 -33.96 15.08 10.82
C GLY A 593 -34.55 13.73 11.21
N ALA A 594 -34.80 12.86 10.23
CA ALA A 594 -35.23 11.48 10.46
C ALA A 594 -34.22 10.70 11.32
N LEU A 595 -32.92 10.87 11.06
CA LEU A 595 -31.86 10.29 11.88
C LEU A 595 -31.92 10.80 13.33
N ILE A 596 -32.00 12.12 13.54
CA ILE A 596 -32.07 12.70 14.89
C ILE A 596 -33.30 12.18 15.66
N GLN A 597 -34.45 12.04 14.99
CA GLN A 597 -35.65 11.46 15.59
C GLN A 597 -35.46 10.00 15.99
N LYS A 598 -34.84 9.18 15.13
CA LYS A 598 -34.46 7.79 15.45
C LYS A 598 -33.55 7.71 16.68
N LEU A 599 -32.74 8.75 16.92
CA LEU A 599 -31.81 8.84 18.05
C LEU A 599 -32.39 9.52 19.31
N LYS A 600 -33.72 9.71 19.38
CA LYS A 600 -34.36 10.27 20.58
C LYS A 600 -34.10 9.38 21.81
N GLY A 601 -33.66 10.00 22.92
CA GLY A 601 -33.31 9.31 24.16
C GLY A 601 -31.95 8.61 24.15
N ILE A 602 -31.11 8.83 23.13
CA ILE A 602 -29.72 8.35 23.07
C ILE A 602 -28.79 9.56 23.10
N ASP A 603 -27.95 9.67 24.13
CA ASP A 603 -27.09 10.86 24.30
C ASP A 603 -25.71 10.69 23.66
N THR A 604 -25.20 9.47 23.58
CA THR A 604 -23.85 9.19 23.07
C THR A 604 -23.92 8.57 21.69
N VAL A 605 -23.20 9.17 20.75
CA VAL A 605 -23.08 8.73 19.37
C VAL A 605 -21.61 8.44 19.08
N ILE A 606 -21.32 7.23 18.61
CA ILE A 606 -20.05 6.85 18.01
C ILE A 606 -20.23 6.97 16.51
N PHE A 607 -19.72 8.03 15.91
CA PHE A 607 -19.71 8.21 14.46
C PHE A 607 -18.44 7.57 13.89
N VAL A 608 -18.58 6.63 12.96
CA VAL A 608 -17.49 5.92 12.29
C VAL A 608 -17.50 6.32 10.82
N GLY A 609 -16.50 7.13 10.43
CA GLY A 609 -16.43 7.74 9.11
C GLY A 609 -14.99 7.88 8.63
N GLY A 610 -14.74 8.89 7.80
CA GLY A 610 -13.44 9.12 7.16
C GLY A 610 -13.48 8.85 5.66
N LEU A 611 -12.47 8.16 5.16
CA LEU A 611 -12.30 7.77 3.76
C LEU A 611 -12.52 6.26 3.59
N SER A 612 -12.18 5.75 2.40
CA SER A 612 -11.95 4.33 2.16
C SER A 612 -11.04 4.16 0.95
N THR A 613 -10.63 2.91 0.70
CA THR A 613 -9.86 2.48 -0.47
C THR A 613 -10.61 2.61 -1.79
N LEU A 614 -11.89 3.03 -1.76
CA LEU A 614 -12.67 3.42 -2.92
C LEU A 614 -12.45 4.89 -3.33
N LEU A 615 -11.78 5.69 -2.49
CA LEU A 615 -11.59 7.12 -2.69
C LEU A 615 -10.12 7.52 -2.78
N GLU A 616 -9.26 6.91 -1.98
CA GLU A 616 -7.82 7.16 -1.98
C GLU A 616 -7.03 5.90 -2.36
N GLY A 617 -6.02 6.06 -3.22
CA GLY A 617 -5.17 4.97 -3.66
C GLY A 617 -4.50 5.23 -4.99
N GLU A 618 -3.77 4.23 -5.48
CA GLU A 618 -2.99 4.28 -6.70
C GLU A 618 -3.85 4.40 -7.98
N GLU A 619 -3.54 5.38 -8.84
CA GLU A 619 -4.07 5.63 -10.21
C GLU A 619 -5.60 5.57 -10.35
N MET A 620 -6.30 5.89 -9.27
CA MET A 620 -7.75 5.94 -9.08
C MET A 620 -8.61 6.38 -10.29
N PRO A 621 -9.52 5.62 -10.91
CA PRO A 621 -10.53 6.22 -11.80
C PRO A 621 -11.64 6.92 -10.98
N VAL A 622 -11.25 7.64 -9.93
CA VAL A 622 -12.12 8.34 -8.99
C VAL A 622 -12.22 9.80 -9.40
N SER A 623 -13.46 10.27 -9.54
CA SER A 623 -13.80 11.65 -9.89
C SER A 623 -15.00 12.13 -9.04
N PHE A 624 -14.89 11.97 -7.72
CA PHE A 624 -15.85 12.52 -6.77
C PHE A 624 -15.41 13.92 -6.32
N PRO A 625 -16.33 14.78 -5.83
CA PRO A 625 -15.96 16.03 -5.19
C PRO A 625 -14.89 15.81 -4.11
N GLY A 626 -13.75 16.47 -4.25
CA GLY A 626 -12.62 16.29 -3.35
C GLY A 626 -11.56 15.28 -3.81
N PHE A 627 -11.72 14.64 -4.97
CA PHE A 627 -10.81 13.59 -5.46
C PHE A 627 -10.53 13.71 -6.96
N LYS A 628 -9.33 13.29 -7.38
CA LYS A 628 -8.88 13.20 -8.78
C LYS A 628 -7.84 12.09 -8.88
N GLY A 629 -8.10 11.04 -9.65
CA GLY A 629 -7.04 10.06 -9.91
C GLY A 629 -6.65 9.20 -8.71
N GLY A 630 -7.49 9.14 -7.65
CA GLY A 630 -7.16 8.50 -6.37
C GLY A 630 -6.41 9.42 -5.40
N ASP A 631 -5.96 10.58 -5.86
CA ASP A 631 -5.55 11.67 -4.99
C ASP A 631 -6.75 12.49 -4.53
N ARG A 632 -6.52 13.31 -3.51
CA ARG A 632 -7.46 14.30 -3.01
C ARG A 632 -7.19 15.66 -3.64
N THR A 633 -8.24 16.43 -3.90
CA THR A 633 -8.11 17.83 -4.35
C THR A 633 -8.16 18.81 -3.18
N ASN A 634 -8.70 18.38 -2.04
CA ASN A 634 -8.72 19.09 -0.78
C ASN A 634 -8.65 18.10 0.40
N ILE A 635 -8.19 18.57 1.56
CA ILE A 635 -7.89 17.72 2.72
C ILE A 635 -8.97 17.70 3.80
N GLU A 636 -10.06 18.42 3.63
CA GLU A 636 -11.21 18.39 4.53
C GLU A 636 -11.91 17.02 4.53
N LEU A 637 -12.58 16.69 5.64
CA LEU A 637 -13.48 15.55 5.67
C LEU A 637 -14.60 15.74 4.63
N PRO A 638 -15.07 14.69 3.92
CA PRO A 638 -16.17 14.82 2.97
C PRO A 638 -17.38 15.58 3.53
N ALA A 639 -17.91 16.51 2.75
CA ALA A 639 -18.88 17.51 3.21
C ALA A 639 -20.13 16.89 3.86
N VAL A 640 -20.62 15.77 3.30
CA VAL A 640 -21.80 15.06 3.82
C VAL A 640 -21.58 14.55 5.26
N GLN A 641 -20.40 14.02 5.55
CA GLN A 641 -20.05 13.53 6.88
C GLN A 641 -19.90 14.67 7.87
N ARG A 642 -19.28 15.79 7.44
CA ARG A 642 -19.18 17.02 8.25
C ARG A 642 -20.55 17.55 8.65
N LYS A 643 -21.50 17.60 7.70
CA LYS A 643 -22.87 18.01 7.96
C LYS A 643 -23.55 17.06 8.96
N CYS A 644 -23.41 15.75 8.81
CA CYS A 644 -23.96 14.78 9.76
C CYS A 644 -23.43 15.00 11.20
N LEU A 645 -22.10 15.17 11.35
CA LEU A 645 -21.47 15.43 12.66
C LEU A 645 -21.98 16.75 13.29
N GLN A 646 -22.16 17.80 12.48
CA GLN A 646 -22.71 19.08 12.94
C GLN A 646 -24.15 18.94 13.43
N GLU A 647 -25.02 18.27 12.66
CA GLU A 647 -26.42 18.05 13.02
C GLU A 647 -26.56 17.20 14.29
N LEU A 648 -25.75 16.15 14.43
CA LEU A 648 -25.69 15.36 15.67
C LEU A 648 -25.27 16.22 16.87
N LYS A 649 -24.25 17.08 16.71
CA LYS A 649 -23.82 17.97 17.79
C LYS A 649 -24.88 19.01 18.14
N ALA A 650 -25.51 19.63 17.14
CA ALA A 650 -26.57 20.61 17.30
C ALA A 650 -27.80 20.01 18.02
N ALA A 651 -28.09 18.72 17.79
CA ALA A 651 -29.12 17.97 18.50
C ALA A 651 -28.74 17.58 19.95
N GLY A 652 -27.62 18.10 20.49
CA GLY A 652 -27.19 17.90 21.87
C GLY A 652 -26.48 16.56 22.12
N LYS A 653 -26.10 15.82 21.07
CA LYS A 653 -25.40 14.54 21.23
C LYS A 653 -23.95 14.75 21.69
N LYS A 654 -23.47 13.81 22.48
CA LYS A 654 -22.04 13.62 22.74
C LYS A 654 -21.46 12.78 21.59
N VAL A 655 -20.60 13.38 20.79
CA VAL A 655 -20.12 12.76 19.54
C VAL A 655 -18.68 12.28 19.71
N VAL A 656 -18.50 10.97 19.65
CA VAL A 656 -17.20 10.32 19.54
C VAL A 656 -16.99 10.00 18.07
N PHE A 657 -16.01 10.64 17.43
CA PHE A 657 -15.66 10.37 16.04
C PHE A 657 -14.51 9.39 15.95
N VAL A 658 -14.74 8.26 15.27
CA VAL A 658 -13.72 7.31 14.84
C VAL A 658 -13.45 7.55 13.36
N ASN A 659 -12.29 8.12 13.06
CA ASN A 659 -11.86 8.38 11.70
C ASN A 659 -11.06 7.21 11.15
N CYS A 660 -11.53 6.64 10.05
CA CYS A 660 -10.83 5.63 9.27
C CYS A 660 -10.36 6.29 7.97
N SER A 661 -9.07 6.61 7.87
CA SER A 661 -8.44 7.14 6.67
C SER A 661 -6.95 6.83 6.68
N GLY A 662 -6.36 6.62 5.51
CA GLY A 662 -4.92 6.53 5.34
C GLY A 662 -4.24 7.90 5.20
N SER A 663 -5.02 8.95 4.90
CA SER A 663 -4.54 10.33 4.78
C SER A 663 -4.69 11.19 6.03
N ALA A 664 -3.94 12.30 6.07
CA ALA A 664 -4.15 13.40 7.01
C ALA A 664 -5.38 14.24 6.64
N ILE A 665 -6.37 14.29 7.53
CA ILE A 665 -7.63 15.01 7.30
C ILE A 665 -7.62 16.33 8.09
N ALA A 666 -8.02 17.43 7.45
CA ALA A 666 -8.23 18.71 8.12
C ALA A 666 -9.50 18.66 8.98
N PHE A 667 -9.32 18.56 10.29
CA PHE A 667 -10.39 18.41 11.28
C PHE A 667 -10.81 19.68 12.01
N THR A 668 -10.43 20.87 11.52
CA THR A 668 -10.70 22.12 12.24
C THR A 668 -12.19 22.26 12.61
N PRO A 669 -13.17 22.03 11.71
CA PRO A 669 -14.58 22.01 12.08
C PRO A 669 -14.94 20.89 13.07
N GLU A 670 -14.38 19.69 12.87
CA GLU A 670 -14.69 18.49 13.65
C GLU A 670 -14.17 18.58 15.09
N THR A 671 -13.11 19.34 15.33
CA THR A 671 -12.69 19.65 16.71
C THR A 671 -13.78 20.36 17.48
N THR A 672 -14.73 21.04 16.84
CA THR A 672 -15.88 21.69 17.48
C THR A 672 -17.10 20.77 17.54
N SER A 673 -17.42 20.04 16.47
CA SER A 673 -18.59 19.15 16.42
C SER A 673 -18.41 17.84 17.19
N CYS A 674 -17.17 17.44 17.49
CA CYS A 674 -16.87 16.20 18.20
C CYS A 674 -16.35 16.45 19.62
N ASP A 675 -16.72 15.57 20.56
CA ASP A 675 -16.21 15.57 21.93
C ASP A 675 -14.93 14.73 22.04
N ALA A 676 -14.83 13.66 21.26
CA ALA A 676 -13.59 12.89 21.09
C ALA A 676 -13.34 12.55 19.61
N ILE A 677 -12.07 12.44 19.24
CA ILE A 677 -11.61 12.06 17.90
C ILE A 677 -10.54 10.99 18.04
N LEU A 678 -10.79 9.81 17.50
CA LEU A 678 -9.86 8.69 17.41
C LEU A 678 -9.46 8.47 15.95
N GLN A 679 -8.17 8.55 15.65
CA GLN A 679 -7.62 8.13 14.37
C GLN A 679 -7.39 6.61 14.40
N ALA A 680 -8.14 5.89 13.59
CA ALA A 680 -8.12 4.43 13.50
C ALA A 680 -7.40 3.89 12.26
N TRP A 681 -7.06 4.76 11.29
CA TRP A 681 -6.43 4.37 10.02
C TRP A 681 -7.27 3.35 9.24
N TYR A 682 -6.63 2.48 8.46
CA TYR A 682 -7.22 1.21 8.00
C TYR A 682 -6.61 0.08 8.85
N PRO A 683 -7.34 -0.42 9.86
CA PRO A 683 -6.74 -1.16 10.98
C PRO A 683 -6.65 -2.69 10.80
N GLY A 684 -6.87 -3.23 9.61
CA GLY A 684 -6.76 -4.66 9.33
C GLY A 684 -7.91 -5.51 9.87
N GLU A 685 -7.77 -6.83 9.78
CA GLU A 685 -8.85 -7.81 10.02
C GLU A 685 -9.44 -7.77 11.44
N SER A 686 -8.61 -7.41 12.43
CA SER A 686 -8.98 -7.29 13.84
C SER A 686 -9.21 -5.85 14.29
N GLY A 687 -9.23 -4.91 13.35
CA GLY A 687 -9.28 -3.49 13.65
C GLY A 687 -10.56 -3.02 14.35
N GLY A 688 -11.70 -3.63 14.07
CA GLY A 688 -12.94 -3.33 14.78
C GLY A 688 -12.88 -3.66 16.28
N GLN A 689 -12.17 -4.74 16.63
CA GLN A 689 -11.92 -5.10 18.03
C GLN A 689 -10.98 -4.08 18.69
N ALA A 690 -9.90 -3.67 18.00
CA ALA A 690 -8.97 -2.67 18.51
C ALA A 690 -9.63 -1.31 18.78
N VAL A 691 -10.50 -0.85 17.87
CA VAL A 691 -11.31 0.36 18.08
C VAL A 691 -12.16 0.22 19.33
N ALA A 692 -12.89 -0.89 19.47
CA ALA A 692 -13.72 -1.11 20.64
C ALA A 692 -12.92 -1.18 21.95
N ASP A 693 -11.74 -1.82 21.94
CA ASP A 693 -10.87 -1.89 23.10
C ASP A 693 -10.43 -0.50 23.56
N VAL A 694 -10.10 0.41 22.64
CA VAL A 694 -9.79 1.80 22.97
C VAL A 694 -11.01 2.54 23.49
N LEU A 695 -12.13 2.48 22.76
CA LEU A 695 -13.33 3.23 23.11
C LEU A 695 -13.87 2.88 24.49
N PHE A 696 -13.82 1.61 24.88
CA PHE A 696 -14.31 1.14 26.18
C PHE A 696 -13.19 0.98 27.24
N GLY A 697 -11.96 1.36 26.87
CA GLY A 697 -10.84 1.39 27.79
C GLY A 697 -10.37 0.01 28.26
N ASP A 698 -10.49 -1.02 27.42
CA ASP A 698 -9.73 -2.26 27.58
C ASP A 698 -8.28 -2.09 27.12
N TYR A 699 -8.05 -1.18 26.17
CA TYR A 699 -6.74 -0.74 25.75
C TYR A 699 -6.56 0.76 26.04
N ASN A 700 -5.36 1.16 26.47
CA ASN A 700 -4.99 2.56 26.64
C ASN A 700 -4.26 3.03 25.37
N PRO A 701 -4.83 3.95 24.56
CA PRO A 701 -4.21 4.36 23.31
C PRO A 701 -2.84 4.98 23.57
N GLY A 702 -1.90 4.62 22.71
CA GLY A 702 -0.52 5.08 22.75
C GLY A 702 0.11 5.21 21.36
N GLY A 703 -0.70 5.22 20.30
CA GLY A 703 -0.24 5.56 18.96
C GLY A 703 0.05 7.06 18.83
N LYS A 704 0.94 7.41 17.90
CA LYS A 704 1.36 8.79 17.60
C LYS A 704 1.26 9.03 16.10
N LEU A 705 0.91 10.24 15.69
CA LEU A 705 0.78 10.59 14.28
C LEU A 705 2.13 10.47 13.53
N PRO A 706 2.26 9.65 12.48
CA PRO A 706 3.45 9.62 11.61
C PRO A 706 3.44 10.72 10.54
N VAL A 707 2.40 11.57 10.54
CA VAL A 707 2.20 12.68 9.59
C VAL A 707 1.56 13.87 10.30
N SER A 708 1.84 15.07 9.82
CA SER A 708 1.24 16.30 10.34
C SER A 708 -0.18 16.50 9.78
N PHE A 709 -1.15 16.78 10.65
CA PHE A 709 -2.53 17.08 10.25
C PHE A 709 -2.70 18.60 10.15
N TYR A 710 -2.93 19.09 8.93
CA TYR A 710 -3.08 20.51 8.62
C TYR A 710 -4.47 21.04 8.99
N LYS A 711 -4.59 22.37 9.10
CA LYS A 711 -5.86 23.00 9.51
C LYS A 711 -6.92 23.02 8.41
N ASN A 712 -6.48 23.19 7.16
CA ASN A 712 -7.31 23.28 5.95
C ASN A 712 -6.42 23.15 4.71
N SER A 713 -7.06 23.09 3.54
CA SER A 713 -6.38 23.03 2.24
C SER A 713 -5.73 24.35 1.82
N ASP A 714 -6.16 25.49 2.35
CA ASP A 714 -5.73 26.83 1.90
C ASP A 714 -4.23 27.09 2.09
N ILE A 715 -3.59 26.35 2.99
CA ILE A 715 -2.15 26.44 3.26
C ILE A 715 -1.31 25.51 2.39
N LEU A 716 -1.94 24.69 1.55
CA LEU A 716 -1.27 23.79 0.62
C LEU A 716 -1.04 24.52 -0.71
N GLY A 717 0.21 24.58 -1.14
CA GLY A 717 0.56 25.09 -2.47
C GLY A 717 0.16 24.14 -3.59
N ASP A 718 0.72 24.38 -4.77
CA ASP A 718 0.60 23.46 -5.90
C ASP A 718 1.10 22.06 -5.52
N PHE A 719 0.35 21.02 -5.88
CA PHE A 719 0.71 19.64 -5.55
C PHE A 719 1.94 19.21 -6.35
N GLU A 720 2.13 19.68 -7.58
CA GLU A 720 3.32 19.36 -8.39
C GLU A 720 4.56 20.17 -8.00
N ASP A 721 4.44 21.19 -7.13
CA ASP A 721 5.60 21.82 -6.50
C ASP A 721 6.17 20.90 -5.42
N TYR A 722 7.32 20.28 -5.72
CA TYR A 722 7.99 19.32 -4.85
C TYR A 722 8.77 19.95 -3.67
N SER A 723 8.82 21.27 -3.54
CA SER A 723 9.43 21.91 -2.37
C SER A 723 8.80 21.41 -1.06
N MET A 724 9.62 21.23 -0.03
CA MET A 724 9.15 20.91 1.32
C MET A 724 8.70 22.16 2.09
N LYS A 725 8.86 23.36 1.54
CA LYS A 725 8.44 24.61 2.20
C LYS A 725 6.97 24.57 2.60
N GLY A 726 6.68 24.83 3.87
CA GLY A 726 5.31 24.80 4.39
C GLY A 726 4.73 23.39 4.59
N ARG A 727 5.52 22.34 4.34
CA ARG A 727 5.09 20.93 4.43
C ARG A 727 5.90 20.18 5.49
N THR A 728 5.23 19.27 6.18
CA THR A 728 5.77 18.41 7.25
C THR A 728 6.26 19.19 8.48
N TYR A 729 6.42 18.52 9.61
CA TYR A 729 6.93 19.15 10.83
C TYR A 729 8.35 19.74 10.68
N ARG A 730 9.10 19.29 9.66
CA ARG A 730 10.45 19.77 9.37
C ARG A 730 10.47 21.18 8.80
N TYR A 731 9.40 21.63 8.15
CA TYR A 731 9.37 22.94 7.45
C TYR A 731 8.12 23.76 7.72
N THR A 732 7.24 23.33 8.63
CA THR A 732 6.13 24.13 9.14
C THR A 732 5.76 23.77 10.57
N THR A 733 5.22 24.75 11.30
CA THR A 733 4.52 24.55 12.58
C THR A 733 3.04 24.89 12.47
N ASN A 734 2.54 25.29 11.29
CA ASN A 734 1.16 25.69 11.09
C ASN A 734 0.26 24.48 10.80
N VAL A 735 0.07 23.65 11.81
CA VAL A 735 -0.69 22.40 11.75
C VAL A 735 -1.74 22.38 12.86
N LEU A 736 -2.76 21.52 12.72
CA LEU A 736 -3.79 21.29 13.73
C LEU A 736 -3.33 20.24 14.75
N PHE A 737 -2.83 19.10 14.27
CA PHE A 737 -2.16 18.09 15.10
C PHE A 737 -0.75 17.85 14.55
N PRO A 738 0.30 18.06 15.38
CA PRO A 738 1.68 17.95 14.91
C PRO A 738 2.11 16.49 14.74
N PHE A 739 3.15 16.28 13.92
CA PHE A 739 3.85 14.99 13.85
C PHE A 739 4.21 14.49 15.26
N GLY A 740 4.05 13.20 15.49
CA GLY A 740 4.34 12.56 16.75
C GLY A 740 3.29 12.81 17.83
N PHE A 741 2.17 13.47 17.54
CA PHE A 741 1.11 13.74 18.52
C PHE A 741 0.18 12.54 18.74
N GLY A 742 -0.28 12.36 19.97
CA GLY A 742 -1.29 11.36 20.34
C GLY A 742 -1.51 11.33 21.85
N LEU A 743 -2.78 11.42 22.26
CA LEU A 743 -3.21 11.41 23.65
C LEU A 743 -3.24 9.99 24.21
N SER A 744 -3.18 9.90 25.54
CA SER A 744 -3.34 8.66 26.31
C SER A 744 -4.35 8.88 27.43
N TYR A 745 -4.94 7.79 27.95
CA TYR A 745 -5.67 7.83 29.22
C TYR A 745 -4.73 7.99 30.43
N SER A 746 -3.42 7.80 30.23
CA SER A 746 -2.37 8.06 31.20
C SER A 746 -1.65 9.37 30.91
N LYS A 747 -0.99 9.92 31.93
CA LYS A 747 -0.17 11.13 31.84
C LYS A 747 1.26 10.79 32.26
N PHE A 748 2.22 11.34 31.53
CA PHE A 748 3.63 11.07 31.74
C PHE A 748 4.37 12.36 32.06
N GLN A 749 5.34 12.26 32.96
CA GLN A 749 6.25 13.34 33.29
C GLN A 749 7.66 12.93 32.89
N ILE A 750 8.25 13.66 31.94
CA ILE A 750 9.65 13.51 31.53
C ILE A 750 10.51 14.45 32.38
N GLY A 751 11.62 13.94 32.92
CA GLY A 751 12.61 14.68 33.69
C GLY A 751 13.48 15.63 32.85
N THR A 752 14.47 16.25 33.48
CA THR A 752 15.53 16.97 32.76
C THR A 752 16.56 15.97 32.29
N ALA A 753 16.97 16.05 31.03
CA ALA A 753 17.92 15.11 30.44
C ALA A 753 19.36 15.60 30.60
N ASN A 754 20.27 14.64 30.76
CA ASN A 754 21.71 14.85 30.74
C ASN A 754 22.33 14.09 29.58
N LEU A 755 23.33 14.69 28.93
CA LEU A 755 24.11 14.03 27.89
C LEU A 755 25.35 13.39 28.51
N SER A 756 25.71 12.19 28.06
CA SER A 756 26.98 11.55 28.47
C SER A 756 28.20 12.36 28.00
N LYS A 757 28.09 13.02 26.84
CA LYS A 757 29.06 14.00 26.33
C LYS A 757 28.33 15.21 25.72
N THR A 758 28.74 16.41 26.10
CA THR A 758 28.26 17.68 25.51
C THR A 758 29.19 18.24 24.45
N LYS A 759 30.41 17.70 24.34
CA LYS A 759 31.36 17.95 23.27
C LYS A 759 31.82 16.62 22.69
N ILE A 760 31.68 16.44 21.38
CA ILE A 760 32.02 15.20 20.67
C ILE A 760 32.82 15.51 19.41
N LYS A 761 33.68 14.60 18.99
CA LYS A 761 34.23 14.61 17.61
C LYS A 761 33.19 14.10 16.62
N SER A 762 33.39 14.35 15.33
CA SER A 762 32.48 13.93 14.26
C SER A 762 32.22 12.42 14.19
N ASN A 763 33.12 11.58 14.71
CA ASN A 763 32.97 10.12 14.74
C ASN A 763 32.57 9.56 16.12
N GLU A 764 32.28 10.43 17.10
CA GLU A 764 31.89 10.01 18.44
C GLU A 764 30.38 10.03 18.64
N ASN A 765 29.90 9.12 19.48
CA ASN A 765 28.50 9.04 19.90
C ASN A 765 28.30 9.79 21.23
N THR A 766 27.05 10.13 21.54
CA THR A 766 26.61 10.57 22.87
C THR A 766 25.33 9.86 23.27
N GLN A 767 24.92 9.98 24.53
CA GLN A 767 23.71 9.35 25.06
C GLN A 767 22.88 10.37 25.82
N LEU A 768 21.58 10.40 25.56
CA LEU A 768 20.60 11.22 26.27
C LEU A 768 19.99 10.40 27.41
N ASN A 769 20.14 10.85 28.65
CA ASN A 769 19.69 10.15 29.86
C ASN A 769 18.67 11.00 30.63
N PHE A 770 17.50 10.44 30.96
CA PHE A 770 16.46 11.11 31.74
C PHE A 770 15.55 10.11 32.46
N LEU A 771 14.85 10.59 33.48
CA LEU A 771 13.80 9.83 34.16
C LEU A 771 12.44 10.09 33.48
N ILE A 772 11.63 9.06 33.30
CA ILE A 772 10.21 9.18 32.94
C ILE A 772 9.33 8.58 34.05
N LYS A 773 8.18 9.20 34.31
CA LYS A 773 7.19 8.72 35.30
C LYS A 773 5.79 8.69 34.71
N ASN A 774 5.06 7.61 34.92
CA ASN A 774 3.60 7.60 34.79
C ASN A 774 2.97 8.21 36.05
N ILE A 775 2.33 9.37 35.91
CA ILE A 775 1.69 10.10 37.02
C ILE A 775 0.19 9.82 37.14
N SER A 776 -0.32 8.84 36.40
CA SER A 776 -1.71 8.41 36.42
C SER A 776 -1.93 7.17 37.30
N LYS A 777 -3.21 6.86 37.53
CA LYS A 777 -3.67 5.64 38.23
C LYS A 777 -3.84 4.43 37.32
N ARG A 778 -3.43 4.56 36.05
CA ARG A 778 -3.60 3.54 35.01
C ARG A 778 -2.26 3.29 34.35
N GLU A 779 -1.98 2.05 33.99
CA GLU A 779 -0.84 1.75 33.11
C GLU A 779 -1.02 2.42 31.74
N GLY A 780 0.08 2.67 31.04
CA GLY A 780 0.05 3.19 29.69
C GLY A 780 1.42 3.17 29.04
N THR A 781 1.41 3.50 27.75
CA THR A 781 2.62 3.62 26.94
C THR A 781 2.85 5.07 26.56
N GLU A 782 4.10 5.50 26.61
CA GLU A 782 4.55 6.76 25.99
C GLU A 782 5.64 6.48 24.96
N ILE A 783 5.71 7.29 23.92
CA ILE A 783 6.77 7.26 22.92
C ILE A 783 7.58 8.54 23.06
N VAL A 784 8.79 8.42 23.59
CA VAL A 784 9.73 9.53 23.63
C VAL A 784 10.36 9.69 22.25
N GLN A 785 10.34 10.91 21.73
CA GLN A 785 10.87 11.30 20.43
C GLN A 785 12.05 12.25 20.65
N VAL A 786 13.15 12.04 19.92
CA VAL A 786 14.35 12.87 20.00
C VAL A 786 14.65 13.45 18.62
N TYR A 787 14.71 14.78 18.57
CA TYR A 787 14.98 15.52 17.35
C TYR A 787 16.29 16.30 17.47
N VAL A 788 16.99 16.48 16.35
CA VAL A 788 18.22 17.26 16.27
C VAL A 788 18.04 18.40 15.29
N ARG A 789 18.59 19.57 15.63
CA ARG A 789 18.69 20.74 14.74
C ARG A 789 20.12 21.27 14.78
N LYS A 790 20.68 21.59 13.61
CA LYS A 790 21.97 22.29 13.50
C LYS A 790 21.73 23.80 13.60
N VAL A 791 22.35 24.47 14.58
CA VAL A 791 22.03 25.88 14.92
C VAL A 791 22.42 26.84 13.79
N ASN A 792 23.56 26.61 13.15
CA ASN A 792 24.08 27.50 12.12
C ASN A 792 23.51 27.24 10.72
N ASP A 793 22.55 26.32 10.60
CA ASP A 793 21.91 25.98 9.33
C ASP A 793 20.52 26.64 9.24
N LYS A 794 20.49 27.89 8.78
CA LYS A 794 19.28 28.73 8.76
C LYS A 794 18.22 28.26 7.75
N ASP A 795 18.68 27.66 6.65
CA ASP A 795 17.84 27.11 5.59
C ASP A 795 17.51 25.62 5.83
N GLY A 796 17.90 25.11 7.02
CA GLY A 796 17.68 23.74 7.46
C GLY A 796 16.27 23.45 7.95
N PRO A 797 15.96 22.16 8.13
CA PRO A 797 14.73 21.77 8.80
C PRO A 797 14.71 22.38 10.21
N LEU A 798 13.50 22.73 10.67
CA LEU A 798 13.26 23.22 12.03
C LEU A 798 13.82 22.26 13.08
N LYS A 799 13.77 20.96 12.78
CA LYS A 799 14.33 19.83 13.53
C LYS A 799 14.09 18.55 12.73
N SER A 800 14.91 17.53 12.95
CA SER A 800 14.77 16.20 12.32
C SER A 800 14.76 15.12 13.38
N LEU A 801 13.82 14.17 13.31
CA LEU A 801 13.76 13.01 14.20
C LEU A 801 15.01 12.16 13.99
N LYS A 802 15.68 11.79 15.08
CA LYS A 802 16.89 10.96 15.05
C LYS A 802 16.83 9.75 15.98
N ALA A 803 15.84 9.70 16.88
CA ALA A 803 15.53 8.52 17.68
C ALA A 803 14.09 8.58 18.21
N PHE A 804 13.52 7.41 18.48
CA PHE A 804 12.31 7.27 19.28
C PHE A 804 12.42 6.04 20.19
N LYS A 805 11.67 6.02 21.30
CA LYS A 805 11.62 4.88 22.21
C LYS A 805 10.22 4.73 22.79
N ARG A 806 9.61 3.57 22.56
CA ARG A 806 8.32 3.16 23.15
C ARG A 806 8.55 2.61 24.56
N ILE A 807 7.83 3.16 25.55
CA ILE A 807 8.05 2.86 26.98
C ILE A 807 6.72 2.56 27.65
N ASN A 808 6.58 1.35 28.19
CA ASN A 808 5.40 0.92 28.95
C ASN A 808 5.65 1.14 30.45
N LEU A 809 4.73 1.81 31.13
CA LEU A 809 4.82 2.07 32.57
C LEU A 809 3.51 1.75 33.26
N LYS A 810 3.59 0.96 34.34
CA LYS A 810 2.49 0.77 35.29
C LYS A 810 2.11 2.10 35.95
N ALA A 811 0.95 2.13 36.58
CA ALA A 811 0.49 3.30 37.34
C ALA A 811 1.52 3.71 38.41
N GLY A 812 1.95 4.97 38.41
CA GLY A 812 2.93 5.51 39.36
C GLY A 812 4.39 5.13 39.11
N GLU A 813 4.67 4.22 38.17
CA GLU A 813 6.01 3.70 37.87
C GLU A 813 6.93 4.80 37.32
N LYS A 814 8.22 4.68 37.65
CA LYS A 814 9.31 5.51 37.15
C LYS A 814 10.36 4.63 36.50
N GLN A 815 10.97 5.09 35.43
CA GLN A 815 12.04 4.40 34.73
C GLN A 815 13.13 5.38 34.29
N ASP A 816 14.39 5.00 34.47
CA ASP A 816 15.54 5.68 33.86
C ASP A 816 15.67 5.26 32.40
N VAL A 817 15.81 6.24 31.51
CA VAL A 817 15.82 6.04 30.08
C VAL A 817 17.12 6.58 29.50
N THR A 818 17.82 5.70 28.79
CA THR A 818 18.94 6.05 27.92
C THR A 818 18.50 5.92 26.46
N ILE A 819 18.81 6.94 25.66
CA ILE A 819 18.66 6.97 24.20
C ILE A 819 20.03 7.24 23.60
N ASP A 820 20.51 6.31 22.77
CA ASP A 820 21.77 6.47 22.04
C ASP A 820 21.60 7.46 20.88
N LEU A 821 22.57 8.36 20.75
CA LEU A 821 22.70 9.29 19.63
C LEU A 821 24.04 8.98 18.93
N PRO A 822 24.05 8.08 17.94
CA PRO A 822 25.23 7.82 17.14
C PRO A 822 25.69 9.07 16.39
N SER A 823 26.93 9.11 15.92
CA SER A 823 27.44 10.22 15.11
C SER A 823 26.53 10.60 13.93
N ALA A 824 25.92 9.61 13.28
CA ALA A 824 24.94 9.79 12.20
C ALA A 824 23.69 10.62 12.61
N SER A 825 23.40 10.75 13.90
CA SER A 825 22.35 11.67 14.39
C SER A 825 22.66 13.13 14.09
N PHE A 826 23.93 13.48 13.82
CA PHE A 826 24.41 14.84 13.56
C PHE A 826 24.78 15.08 12.08
N GLU A 827 24.40 14.14 11.20
CA GLU A 827 24.50 14.28 9.75
C GLU A 827 23.40 15.20 9.20
N PHE A 828 23.82 16.21 8.44
CA PHE A 828 22.99 17.19 7.72
C PHE A 828 23.63 17.52 6.37
N TYR A 829 22.85 18.12 5.47
CA TYR A 829 23.32 18.58 4.19
C TYR A 829 24.33 19.72 4.36
N ASP A 830 25.45 19.57 3.66
CA ASP A 830 26.49 20.57 3.52
C ASP A 830 26.53 21.05 2.08
N ALA A 831 26.12 22.30 1.86
CA ALA A 831 26.09 22.93 0.55
C ALA A 831 27.48 23.05 -0.08
N SER A 832 28.56 23.07 0.72
CA SER A 832 29.93 23.20 0.21
C SER A 832 30.40 21.93 -0.52
N THR A 833 30.02 20.76 -0.02
CA THR A 833 30.33 19.46 -0.63
C THR A 833 29.17 18.90 -1.45
N ARG A 834 27.99 19.53 -1.37
CA ARG A 834 26.71 19.07 -1.94
C ARG A 834 26.34 17.65 -1.49
N GLY A 835 26.55 17.34 -0.21
CA GLY A 835 26.32 16.01 0.35
C GLY A 835 26.01 16.04 1.83
N ILE A 836 25.79 14.86 2.42
CA ILE A 836 25.51 14.70 3.85
C ILE A 836 26.82 14.61 4.63
N ASN A 837 27.04 15.50 5.59
CA ASN A 837 28.22 15.52 6.45
C ASN A 837 27.88 15.84 7.90
N ILE A 838 28.84 15.53 8.76
CA ILE A 838 28.88 16.01 10.15
C ILE A 838 29.87 17.17 10.18
N THR A 839 29.36 18.37 10.43
CA THR A 839 30.16 19.61 10.42
C THR A 839 30.33 20.16 11.83
N SER A 840 31.46 20.80 12.10
CA SER A 840 31.70 21.48 13.38
C SER A 840 30.62 22.52 13.70
N GLY A 841 30.19 22.59 14.96
CA GLY A 841 29.21 23.56 15.42
C GLY A 841 28.30 23.07 16.54
N GLU A 842 27.35 23.93 16.91
CA GLU A 842 26.36 23.62 17.93
C GLU A 842 25.11 22.96 17.32
N TYR A 843 24.64 21.92 18.00
CA TYR A 843 23.43 21.18 17.68
C TYR A 843 22.49 21.20 18.88
N GLU A 844 21.22 21.53 18.63
CA GLU A 844 20.14 21.44 19.61
C GLU A 844 19.54 20.03 19.55
N VAL A 845 19.45 19.38 20.70
CA VAL A 845 18.83 18.07 20.89
C VAL A 845 17.52 18.28 21.66
N TYR A 846 16.41 18.18 20.94
CA TYR A 846 15.07 18.25 21.51
C TYR A 846 14.57 16.86 21.89
N TYR A 847 13.85 16.75 23.00
CA TYR A 847 13.27 15.48 23.43
C TYR A 847 11.91 15.70 24.11
N GLY A 848 10.95 14.81 23.85
CA GLY A 848 9.59 14.95 24.35
C GLY A 848 8.62 13.94 23.75
N THR A 849 7.34 14.30 23.69
CA THR A 849 6.25 13.38 23.34
C THR A 849 5.54 13.71 22.03
N SER A 850 5.90 14.80 21.36
CA SER A 850 5.50 15.17 19.99
C SER A 850 6.48 16.19 19.41
N SER A 851 6.32 16.54 18.12
CA SER A 851 7.12 17.60 17.48
C SER A 851 6.69 19.04 17.84
N ASP A 852 5.61 19.21 18.60
CA ASP A 852 5.18 20.53 19.09
C ASP A 852 6.22 21.11 20.07
N ALA A 853 6.51 22.40 19.96
CA ALA A 853 7.45 23.06 20.85
C ALA A 853 7.04 22.96 22.33
N LYS A 854 5.74 22.95 22.62
CA LYS A 854 5.22 22.84 24.01
C LYS A 854 5.44 21.46 24.64
N ASP A 855 5.63 20.43 23.81
CA ASP A 855 5.81 19.05 24.23
C ASP A 855 7.30 18.66 24.32
N LEU A 856 8.20 19.59 23.98
CA LEU A 856 9.63 19.37 23.88
C LEU A 856 10.42 20.11 24.98
N LYS A 857 11.47 19.44 25.44
CA LYS A 857 12.59 20.02 26.18
C LYS A 857 13.83 20.01 25.29
N MET A 858 14.88 20.74 25.67
CA MET A 858 16.08 20.89 24.85
C MET A 858 17.37 20.80 25.69
N THR A 859 18.40 20.21 25.09
CA THR A 859 19.80 20.28 25.53
C THR A 859 20.69 20.49 24.30
N LYS A 860 21.99 20.71 24.51
CA LYS A 860 22.93 21.06 23.43
C LYS A 860 24.14 20.14 23.38
N VAL A 861 24.60 19.85 22.16
CA VAL A 861 25.85 19.16 21.85
C VAL A 861 26.68 20.04 20.94
N PHE A 862 27.97 20.15 21.21
CA PHE A 862 28.92 20.77 20.29
C PHE A 862 29.72 19.67 19.58
N VAL A 863 29.68 19.65 18.25
CA VAL A 863 30.51 18.77 17.43
C VAL A 863 31.78 19.53 17.04
N GLN A 864 32.95 18.95 17.31
CA GLN A 864 34.26 19.57 17.07
C GLN A 864 34.69 19.48 15.62
#